data_AF-F7NKM9-F1
#
_entry.id   AF-F7NKM9-F1
#
_cell.length_a   1.000
_cell.length_b   1.000
_cell.length_c   1.000
_cell.angle_alpha   90.00
_cell.angle_beta   90.00
_cell.angle_gamma   90.00
#
_symmetry.space_group_name_H-M   'P 1'
#
loop_
_entity.id
_entity.type
_entity.pdbx_description
1 polymer ?
#
loop_
_entity_poly.entity_id
_entity_poly.type
_entity_poly.pdbx_seq_one_letter_code
_entity_poly.pdbx_strand_id
1 'polypeptide(L)'
;MPANFDFLQEKAEYQLFSPAAIETERVLATSPAMAAVGARKALELAVKWVYSADNTISMPYKNNLQALIHEPTFRFALDHRTWGKLPYIIKLGNLAVHTEKAVSFNDAVLSLSGLFEFIQWIDYCYGSDYEERRFDEHAIPQGKPAIDDSIIKQKDAEIEKLLAQIAEMSGALTAQKDQHKEEREFNPEDISEFQTRKRYIDVDLQLLGWIIGDDAKEEVALAGMPNSTGTGSADYVLYGKDGLPLAVIEAKRTSKDPKIGTHQAKLYADCLERMTGRRPIMFTTNGFETYIWDDCSSPQRQVSGVFSRADLEKLMSRRTQRRKLTAIDIQDRITDRYYQKEAIRAVCGNIDSGHRKSLLVMATGTGKTRTASSLTDVLSRGGYITNTLFLADRTALVRQARDDFKTYLPDMSLCNPLNGKEDKNARIVFSTYPTMLNSIDTAKSEKGGKLFTPAHFDLIIVDEAHRSIFKKYRAIFEYFDAYVVGLTATPKTDIDRNTYEFFEMENGVPTYAYDYDTAVYTDKVLVPYHNIEVRTKFLEQGIAYDELLPEDKARYEEDFTDEDGDMPDFVPPPAMNEFIFNQDTVDYVLEHLMTKGQKSAGGDKLGKSIIFAANHRHAVYIEERFNKLYPQYNGQFAQVIDNKTAYAQDRITDFKAAGKLPQIAISVDMLDTGIDVPEIVNLVFFKRVRSKTKFWQMIGRGTRFCKNLFGAAKDKQCFYIFDYLGNFEFFRQNPQGIESRDTESITESIFSKKVRLIHRLQDSAFAAEAYQLWRTGLIEGIVLQIQALNPELVSVKMQWQYVEKYKDQAAFVCLSDTDKRNLILYLAPLVYLDDTDEYAKGFDNLMYGMMLAQIEGLPQFKKGKRQLTDISAGLAKRISIPQVKEKIELIHSIQTDEFWRNADLLTLETVRAALRDLIKFIVDAGGRNSIYTNLADSILGVREGETIYPAYDFEDYRLKVNRYIEANKDNLAIHKLRNNIPLTAADYESLEYILTGDLGSRSDYEQAFGDTPFGLLVRKIGKLEYDAAMKVFSEFINDQALSQAQIVFVKKIVDYIVQNGYVENMAELMKPPFDKPVSFMKLFDKTKQQRIMELVTGVRENAVRVIG
;
A
#
# COMPACT_ATOMS: atom_id res chain seq x y z
N MET A 1 -30.55 -30.30 -13.28
CA MET A 1 -29.76 -30.79 -12.14
C MET A 1 -30.34 -30.13 -10.89
N PRO A 2 -30.30 -30.77 -9.71
CA PRO A 2 -30.57 -30.07 -8.46
C PRO A 2 -29.59 -28.90 -8.32
N ALA A 3 -30.04 -27.77 -7.76
CA ALA A 3 -29.18 -26.61 -7.51
C ALA A 3 -28.14 -26.95 -6.43
N ASN A 4 -27.03 -26.21 -6.37
CA ASN A 4 -25.93 -26.51 -5.45
C ASN A 4 -26.42 -26.55 -3.98
N PHE A 5 -27.31 -25.65 -3.58
CA PHE A 5 -27.78 -25.58 -2.19
C PHE A 5 -29.06 -26.36 -1.89
N ASP A 6 -29.65 -27.07 -2.85
CA ASP A 6 -30.94 -27.76 -2.65
C ASP A 6 -30.88 -28.86 -1.56
N PHE A 7 -29.70 -29.47 -1.33
CA PHE A 7 -29.52 -30.46 -0.26
C PHE A 7 -29.77 -29.89 1.16
N LEU A 8 -29.69 -28.57 1.33
CA LEU A 8 -29.97 -27.91 2.61
C LEU A 8 -31.47 -27.89 2.95
N GLN A 9 -32.38 -28.21 2.02
CA GLN A 9 -33.82 -28.26 2.29
C GLN A 9 -34.20 -29.44 3.20
N GLU A 10 -33.43 -30.53 3.14
CA GLU A 10 -33.70 -31.77 3.86
C GLU A 10 -33.03 -31.78 5.25
N LYS A 11 -32.14 -30.81 5.53
CA LYS A 11 -31.34 -30.73 6.75
C LYS A 11 -31.92 -29.73 7.75
N ALA A 12 -32.75 -30.21 8.67
CA ALA A 12 -33.39 -29.40 9.71
C ALA A 12 -32.38 -28.64 10.60
N GLU A 13 -31.19 -29.18 10.81
CA GLU A 13 -30.09 -28.58 11.58
C GLU A 13 -29.52 -27.28 10.97
N TYR A 14 -29.72 -27.04 9.66
CA TYR A 14 -29.22 -25.86 8.96
C TYR A 14 -30.30 -24.83 8.61
N GLN A 15 -31.49 -24.94 9.21
CA GLN A 15 -32.63 -24.06 8.96
C GLN A 15 -32.30 -22.56 9.12
N LEU A 16 -31.30 -22.21 9.94
CA LEU A 16 -30.88 -20.82 10.16
C LEU A 16 -30.33 -20.13 8.91
N PHE A 17 -29.55 -20.83 8.07
CA PHE A 17 -28.91 -20.23 6.88
C PHE A 17 -29.35 -20.86 5.56
N SER A 18 -29.98 -22.04 5.59
CA SER A 18 -30.47 -22.77 4.41
C SER A 18 -31.35 -21.94 3.47
N PRO A 19 -32.40 -21.23 3.94
CA PRO A 19 -33.25 -20.42 3.06
C PRO A 19 -32.48 -19.31 2.36
N ALA A 20 -31.55 -18.66 3.06
CA ALA A 20 -30.74 -17.57 2.51
C ALA A 20 -29.76 -18.07 1.45
N ALA A 21 -29.16 -19.25 1.63
CA ALA A 21 -28.24 -19.84 0.65
C ALA A 21 -28.96 -20.27 -0.63
N ILE A 22 -30.12 -20.94 -0.50
CA ILE A 22 -30.93 -21.40 -1.64
C ILE A 22 -31.47 -20.23 -2.47
N GLU A 23 -32.01 -19.20 -1.80
CA GLU A 23 -32.55 -18.03 -2.50
C GLU A 23 -31.45 -17.22 -3.19
N THR A 24 -30.29 -17.09 -2.55
CA THR A 24 -29.10 -16.43 -3.12
C THR A 24 -28.68 -17.06 -4.45
N GLU A 25 -28.68 -18.39 -4.54
CA GLU A 25 -28.38 -19.12 -5.77
C GLU A 25 -29.42 -18.91 -6.86
N ARG A 26 -30.70 -18.88 -6.51
CA ARG A 26 -31.80 -18.66 -7.46
C ARG A 26 -31.85 -17.23 -8.00
N VAL A 27 -31.48 -16.24 -7.20
CA VAL A 27 -31.48 -14.82 -7.59
C VAL A 27 -30.27 -14.46 -8.46
N LEU A 28 -29.19 -15.24 -8.43
CA LEU A 28 -27.94 -14.97 -9.16
C LEU A 28 -28.13 -14.74 -10.66
N ALA A 29 -28.98 -15.53 -11.32
CA ALA A 29 -29.29 -15.40 -12.75
C ALA A 29 -30.05 -14.10 -13.09
N THR A 30 -30.75 -13.51 -12.12
CA THR A 30 -31.56 -12.30 -12.32
C THR A 30 -30.82 -11.03 -11.86
N SER A 31 -30.08 -11.10 -10.74
CA SER A 31 -29.34 -9.97 -10.18
C SER A 31 -28.08 -10.43 -9.42
N PRO A 32 -26.89 -10.35 -10.04
CA PRO A 32 -25.61 -10.65 -9.39
C PRO A 32 -25.33 -9.79 -8.16
N ALA A 33 -25.80 -8.54 -8.15
CA ALA A 33 -25.66 -7.65 -7.00
C ALA A 33 -26.48 -8.15 -5.81
N MET A 34 -27.74 -8.55 -6.02
CA MET A 34 -28.57 -9.11 -4.96
C MET A 34 -28.04 -10.47 -4.47
N ALA A 35 -27.50 -11.29 -5.36
CA ALA A 35 -26.85 -12.54 -4.97
C ALA A 35 -25.58 -12.30 -4.13
N ALA A 36 -24.78 -11.27 -4.41
CA ALA A 36 -23.64 -10.91 -3.56
C ALA A 36 -24.08 -10.43 -2.16
N VAL A 37 -25.17 -9.66 -2.06
CA VAL A 37 -25.77 -9.27 -0.78
C VAL A 37 -26.31 -10.48 -0.02
N GLY A 38 -27.04 -11.36 -0.72
CA GLY A 38 -27.57 -12.62 -0.19
C GLY A 38 -26.47 -13.56 0.31
N ALA A 39 -25.38 -13.71 -0.45
CA ALA A 39 -24.25 -14.56 -0.08
C ALA A 39 -23.57 -14.08 1.20
N ARG A 40 -23.40 -12.75 1.36
CA ARG A 40 -22.90 -12.17 2.61
C ARG A 40 -23.84 -12.43 3.78
N LYS A 41 -25.16 -12.34 3.57
CA LYS A 41 -26.15 -12.59 4.62
C LYS A 41 -26.20 -14.06 5.03
N ALA A 42 -26.19 -14.98 4.06
CA ALA A 42 -26.11 -16.41 4.30
C ALA A 42 -24.82 -16.78 5.05
N LEU A 43 -23.68 -16.19 4.65
CA LEU A 43 -22.42 -16.33 5.39
C LEU A 43 -22.55 -15.83 6.83
N GLU A 44 -23.17 -14.67 7.06
CA GLU A 44 -23.36 -14.14 8.42
C GLU A 44 -24.15 -15.11 9.31
N LEU A 45 -25.22 -15.68 8.78
CA LEU A 45 -26.06 -16.65 9.49
C LEU A 45 -25.33 -17.96 9.74
N ALA A 46 -24.59 -18.47 8.76
CA ALA A 46 -23.78 -19.68 8.88
C ALA A 46 -22.61 -19.50 9.88
N VAL A 47 -21.97 -18.33 9.91
CA VAL A 47 -20.94 -18.01 10.92
C VAL A 47 -21.58 -17.99 12.31
N LYS A 48 -22.70 -17.29 12.50
CA LYS A 48 -23.42 -17.29 13.79
C LYS A 48 -23.87 -18.68 14.22
N TRP A 49 -24.28 -19.52 13.27
CA TRP A 49 -24.60 -20.92 13.52
C TRP A 49 -23.42 -21.65 14.16
N VAL A 50 -22.22 -21.52 13.58
CA VAL A 50 -20.99 -22.15 14.09
C VAL A 50 -20.66 -21.67 15.50
N TYR A 51 -20.77 -20.38 15.77
CA TYR A 51 -20.58 -19.81 17.12
C TYR A 51 -21.58 -20.33 18.16
N SER A 52 -22.79 -20.69 17.73
CA SER A 52 -23.78 -21.32 18.61
C SER A 52 -23.59 -22.83 18.72
N ALA A 53 -23.06 -23.49 17.70
CA ALA A 53 -22.92 -24.95 17.63
C ALA A 53 -21.63 -25.47 18.29
N ASP A 54 -20.58 -24.64 18.36
CA ASP A 54 -19.25 -25.07 18.79
C ASP A 54 -18.75 -24.29 20.01
N ASN A 55 -18.65 -24.99 21.13
CA ASN A 55 -18.20 -24.43 22.41
C ASN A 55 -16.69 -24.17 22.47
N THR A 56 -15.91 -24.60 21.46
CA THR A 56 -14.48 -24.29 21.35
C THR A 56 -14.23 -22.92 20.70
N ILE A 57 -15.26 -22.27 20.15
CA ILE A 57 -15.15 -21.00 19.45
C ILE A 57 -15.63 -19.85 20.35
N SER A 58 -14.74 -18.88 20.58
CA SER A 58 -14.93 -17.74 21.50
C SER A 58 -15.43 -16.50 20.79
N MET A 59 -16.45 -15.82 21.35
CA MET A 59 -16.98 -14.58 20.78
C MET A 59 -15.96 -13.42 20.82
N PRO A 60 -15.77 -12.68 19.72
CA PRO A 60 -14.90 -11.50 19.69
C PRO A 60 -15.53 -10.29 20.40
N TYR A 61 -14.70 -9.27 20.64
CA TYR A 61 -15.07 -8.01 21.30
C TYR A 61 -16.18 -7.21 20.58
N LYS A 62 -16.43 -7.48 19.29
CA LYS A 62 -17.50 -6.88 18.48
C LYS A 62 -18.31 -7.98 17.80
N ASN A 63 -19.63 -7.96 17.93
CA ASN A 63 -20.53 -8.91 17.28
C ASN A 63 -20.90 -8.46 15.86
N ASN A 64 -19.91 -8.37 14.97
CA ASN A 64 -20.13 -8.12 13.54
C ASN A 64 -19.35 -9.14 12.70
N LEU A 65 -19.80 -9.39 11.46
CA LEU A 65 -19.27 -10.46 10.63
C LEU A 65 -17.75 -10.40 10.44
N GLN A 66 -17.17 -9.20 10.29
CA GLN A 66 -15.74 -9.02 10.15
C GLN A 66 -14.99 -9.47 11.42
N ALA A 67 -15.45 -9.03 12.59
CA ALA A 67 -14.83 -9.44 13.86
C ALA A 67 -15.01 -10.95 14.12
N LEU A 68 -16.16 -11.53 13.76
CA LEU A 68 -16.45 -12.96 13.91
C LEU A 68 -15.47 -13.81 13.07
N ILE A 69 -15.33 -13.55 11.78
CA ILE A 69 -14.44 -14.40 10.96
C ILE A 69 -12.95 -14.25 11.31
N HIS A 70 -12.55 -13.12 11.90
CA HIS A 70 -11.15 -12.83 12.25
C HIS A 70 -10.80 -13.17 13.70
N GLU A 71 -11.77 -13.61 14.51
CA GLU A 71 -11.50 -14.07 15.85
C GLU A 71 -10.61 -15.33 15.79
N PRO A 72 -9.53 -15.41 16.59
CA PRO A 72 -8.55 -16.49 16.51
C PRO A 72 -9.13 -17.91 16.53
N THR A 73 -10.04 -18.23 17.45
CA THR A 73 -10.59 -19.59 17.56
C THR A 73 -11.44 -19.97 16.35
N PHE A 74 -12.21 -19.03 15.78
CA PHE A 74 -12.91 -19.25 14.52
C PHE A 74 -11.94 -19.33 13.34
N ARG A 75 -11.00 -18.38 13.22
CA ARG A 75 -10.00 -18.33 12.14
C ARG A 75 -9.22 -19.63 12.00
N PHE A 76 -8.79 -20.19 13.12
CA PHE A 76 -7.96 -21.40 13.17
C PHE A 76 -8.78 -22.69 13.14
N ALA A 77 -10.10 -22.64 13.34
CA ALA A 77 -10.98 -23.79 13.14
C ALA A 77 -11.10 -24.17 11.65
N LEU A 78 -10.88 -23.20 10.74
CA LEU A 78 -10.87 -23.37 9.29
C LEU A 78 -9.45 -23.41 8.73
N ASP A 79 -9.24 -24.18 7.67
CA ASP A 79 -8.00 -24.12 6.90
C ASP A 79 -7.84 -22.76 6.19
N HIS A 80 -6.61 -22.41 5.82
CA HIS A 80 -6.31 -21.12 5.21
C HIS A 80 -7.03 -20.90 3.87
N ARG A 81 -7.29 -21.95 3.09
CA ARG A 81 -7.92 -21.86 1.76
C ARG A 81 -9.41 -21.59 1.88
N THR A 82 -10.10 -22.29 2.78
CA THR A 82 -11.53 -22.05 3.05
C THR A 82 -11.73 -20.68 3.70
N TRP A 83 -10.94 -20.35 4.73
CA TRP A 83 -11.06 -19.06 5.40
C TRP A 83 -10.73 -17.88 4.46
N GLY A 84 -9.73 -18.02 3.60
CA GLY A 84 -9.29 -16.95 2.67
C GLY A 84 -10.39 -16.48 1.70
N LYS A 85 -11.45 -17.28 1.51
CA LYS A 85 -12.62 -16.96 0.68
C LYS A 85 -13.67 -16.12 1.42
N LEU A 86 -13.72 -16.17 2.76
CA LEU A 86 -14.73 -15.46 3.56
C LEU A 86 -14.60 -13.92 3.49
N PRO A 87 -13.38 -13.32 3.61
CA PRO A 87 -13.21 -11.88 3.44
C PRO A 87 -13.65 -11.37 2.06
N TYR A 88 -13.54 -12.20 1.02
CA TYR A 88 -13.99 -11.85 -0.33
C TYR A 88 -15.51 -11.74 -0.41
N ILE A 89 -16.25 -12.69 0.17
CA ILE A 89 -17.72 -12.65 0.24
C ILE A 89 -18.20 -11.39 0.96
N ILE A 90 -17.55 -11.03 2.08
CA ILE A 90 -17.86 -9.81 2.84
C ILE A 90 -17.58 -8.56 2.00
N LYS A 91 -16.42 -8.50 1.36
CA LYS A 91 -16.00 -7.35 0.53
C LYS A 91 -16.95 -7.15 -0.65
N LEU A 92 -17.32 -8.22 -1.35
CA LEU A 92 -18.23 -8.15 -2.50
C LEU A 92 -19.66 -7.77 -2.09
N GLY A 93 -20.17 -8.34 -0.99
CA GLY A 93 -21.47 -7.97 -0.43
C GLY A 93 -21.51 -6.50 0.04
N ASN A 94 -20.43 -5.98 0.63
CA ASN A 94 -20.35 -4.55 1.00
C ASN A 94 -20.32 -3.64 -0.23
N LEU A 95 -19.59 -4.04 -1.28
CA LEU A 95 -19.52 -3.30 -2.55
C LEU A 95 -20.91 -3.19 -3.21
N ALA A 96 -21.67 -4.29 -3.21
CA ALA A 96 -23.02 -4.36 -3.77
C ALA A 96 -24.03 -3.45 -3.05
N VAL A 97 -23.81 -3.13 -1.76
CA VAL A 97 -24.69 -2.28 -0.95
C VAL A 97 -24.36 -0.78 -1.07
N HIS A 98 -23.07 -0.42 -1.18
CA HIS A 98 -22.61 0.97 -1.01
C HIS A 98 -22.19 1.68 -2.30
N THR A 99 -22.20 1.02 -3.45
CA THR A 99 -21.81 1.64 -4.73
C THR A 99 -22.80 1.34 -5.84
N GLU A 100 -23.16 2.32 -6.67
CA GLU A 100 -23.88 2.12 -7.96
C GLU A 100 -23.03 1.34 -9.00
N LYS A 101 -21.97 0.64 -8.59
CA LYS A 101 -21.11 -0.15 -9.47
C LYS A 101 -21.76 -1.51 -9.73
N ALA A 102 -21.74 -1.95 -10.99
CA ALA A 102 -22.23 -3.26 -11.39
C ALA A 102 -21.33 -4.39 -10.84
N VAL A 103 -21.87 -5.21 -9.93
CA VAL A 103 -21.29 -6.52 -9.56
C VAL A 103 -21.43 -7.44 -10.77
N SER A 104 -20.33 -8.07 -11.23
CA SER A 104 -20.41 -8.98 -12.36
C SER A 104 -21.00 -10.33 -11.94
N PHE A 105 -21.64 -11.04 -12.87
CA PHE A 105 -22.13 -12.40 -12.65
C PHE A 105 -21.03 -13.32 -12.09
N ASN A 106 -19.84 -13.26 -12.68
CA ASN A 106 -18.68 -14.05 -12.25
C ASN A 106 -18.23 -13.74 -10.82
N ASP A 107 -18.21 -12.46 -10.43
CA ASP A 107 -17.82 -12.10 -9.06
C ASP A 107 -18.79 -12.71 -8.04
N ALA A 108 -20.09 -12.71 -8.38
CA ALA A 108 -21.14 -13.29 -7.55
C ALA A 108 -21.12 -14.83 -7.55
N VAL A 109 -20.78 -15.49 -8.67
CA VAL A 109 -20.51 -16.94 -8.73
C VAL A 109 -19.37 -17.33 -7.79
N LEU A 110 -18.25 -16.59 -7.82
CA LEU A 110 -17.12 -16.85 -6.93
C LEU A 110 -17.49 -16.67 -5.45
N SER A 111 -18.33 -15.68 -5.16
CA SER A 111 -18.88 -15.47 -3.81
C SER A 111 -19.79 -16.63 -3.38
N LEU A 112 -20.60 -17.17 -4.30
CA LEU A 112 -21.44 -18.35 -4.07
C LEU A 112 -20.61 -19.61 -3.83
N SER A 113 -19.58 -19.82 -4.65
CA SER A 113 -18.67 -20.96 -4.53
C SER A 113 -17.94 -20.94 -3.18
N GLY A 114 -17.46 -19.77 -2.74
CA GLY A 114 -16.86 -19.61 -1.41
C GLY A 114 -17.85 -19.87 -0.27
N LEU A 115 -19.11 -19.45 -0.43
CA LEU A 115 -20.17 -19.76 0.54
C LEU A 115 -20.49 -21.26 0.57
N PHE A 116 -20.54 -21.92 -0.59
CA PHE A 116 -20.78 -23.35 -0.70
C PHE A 116 -19.69 -24.16 -0.01
N GLU A 117 -18.42 -23.81 -0.22
CA GLU A 117 -17.29 -24.48 0.43
C GLU A 117 -17.30 -24.30 1.95
N PHE A 118 -17.66 -23.12 2.43
CA PHE A 118 -17.84 -22.90 3.87
C PHE A 118 -18.98 -23.75 4.45
N ILE A 119 -20.10 -23.87 3.73
CA ILE A 119 -21.22 -24.72 4.15
C ILE A 119 -20.85 -26.21 4.08
N GLN A 120 -20.07 -26.64 3.09
CA GLN A 120 -19.51 -27.99 3.04
C GLN A 120 -18.60 -28.26 4.24
N TRP A 121 -17.80 -27.29 4.67
CA TRP A 121 -16.99 -27.41 5.88
C TRP A 121 -17.86 -27.53 7.15
N ILE A 122 -18.95 -26.77 7.24
CA ILE A 122 -19.93 -26.91 8.33
C ILE A 122 -20.51 -28.33 8.31
N ASP A 123 -20.97 -28.82 7.16
CA ASP A 123 -21.59 -30.14 7.04
C ASP A 123 -20.58 -31.27 7.30
N TYR A 124 -19.34 -31.09 6.86
CA TYR A 124 -18.24 -32.00 7.15
C TYR A 124 -17.97 -32.10 8.66
N CYS A 125 -17.95 -30.98 9.38
CA CYS A 125 -17.64 -30.95 10.81
C CYS A 125 -18.83 -31.42 11.67
N TYR A 126 -20.03 -30.94 11.38
CA TYR A 126 -21.17 -31.04 12.30
C TYR A 126 -22.35 -31.85 11.73
N GLY A 127 -22.32 -32.20 10.45
CA GLY A 127 -23.39 -32.93 9.79
C GLY A 127 -23.41 -34.41 10.14
N SER A 128 -24.62 -34.91 10.38
CA SER A 128 -24.89 -36.30 10.74
C SER A 128 -24.70 -37.30 9.58
N ASP A 129 -24.91 -36.85 8.34
CA ASP A 129 -24.92 -37.63 7.10
C ASP A 129 -24.12 -36.93 5.97
N TYR A 130 -22.90 -36.50 6.27
CA TYR A 130 -22.07 -35.80 5.31
C TYR A 130 -21.79 -36.63 4.04
N GLU A 131 -22.01 -36.01 2.89
CA GLU A 131 -21.54 -36.50 1.59
C GLU A 131 -20.67 -35.41 0.98
N GLU A 132 -19.53 -35.77 0.42
CA GLU A 132 -18.65 -34.82 -0.26
C GLU A 132 -19.34 -34.32 -1.54
N ARG A 133 -19.55 -33.00 -1.61
CA ARG A 133 -20.16 -32.34 -2.77
C ARG A 133 -19.22 -31.26 -3.29
N ARG A 134 -19.28 -31.00 -4.59
CA ARG A 134 -18.49 -29.95 -5.24
C ARG A 134 -19.42 -28.94 -5.86
N PHE A 135 -19.03 -27.66 -5.78
CA PHE A 135 -19.77 -26.59 -6.41
C PHE A 135 -19.69 -26.75 -7.93
N ASP A 136 -20.84 -26.80 -8.58
CA ASP A 136 -20.99 -26.89 -10.03
C ASP A 136 -21.69 -25.62 -10.54
N GLU A 137 -20.96 -24.82 -11.31
CA GLU A 137 -21.49 -23.60 -11.93
C GLU A 137 -22.63 -23.90 -12.91
N HIS A 138 -22.66 -25.09 -13.52
CA HIS A 138 -23.73 -25.51 -14.43
C HIS A 138 -25.03 -25.89 -13.71
N ALA A 139 -24.99 -26.09 -12.39
CA ALA A 139 -26.16 -26.38 -11.56
C ALA A 139 -26.91 -25.11 -11.11
N ILE A 140 -26.39 -23.91 -11.40
CA ILE A 140 -27.04 -22.64 -11.05
C ILE A 140 -28.37 -22.49 -11.82
N PRO A 141 -29.52 -22.28 -11.14
CA PRO A 141 -30.82 -22.16 -11.78
C PRO A 141 -30.91 -20.97 -12.76
N GLN A 142 -31.38 -21.23 -13.99
CA GLN A 142 -31.48 -20.23 -15.06
C GLN A 142 -32.86 -19.53 -15.16
N GLY A 143 -33.68 -19.61 -14.11
CA GLY A 143 -35.05 -19.06 -14.09
C GLY A 143 -35.15 -17.61 -13.63
N LYS A 144 -36.25 -16.92 -13.95
CA LYS A 144 -36.68 -15.65 -13.31
C LYS A 144 -37.61 -15.97 -12.13
N PRO A 145 -37.12 -16.23 -10.90
CA PRO A 145 -37.99 -16.21 -9.74
C PRO A 145 -38.54 -14.79 -9.52
N ALA A 146 -39.72 -14.68 -8.93
CA ALA A 146 -40.23 -13.40 -8.46
C ALA A 146 -39.28 -12.86 -7.38
N ILE A 147 -38.80 -11.63 -7.53
CA ILE A 147 -37.96 -10.97 -6.53
C ILE A 147 -38.82 -10.75 -5.29
N ASP A 148 -38.56 -11.53 -4.23
CA ASP A 148 -39.15 -11.30 -2.92
C ASP A 148 -38.18 -10.46 -2.08
N ASP A 149 -38.57 -9.24 -1.72
CA ASP A 149 -37.82 -8.32 -0.84
C ASP A 149 -37.70 -8.86 0.61
N SER A 150 -38.18 -10.07 0.88
CA SER A 150 -38.09 -10.76 2.16
C SER A 150 -36.67 -11.21 2.56
N ILE A 151 -35.69 -11.21 1.63
CA ILE A 151 -34.25 -11.50 1.89
C ILE A 151 -33.69 -10.66 3.06
N ILE A 152 -34.28 -9.49 3.32
CA ILE A 152 -33.86 -8.50 4.33
C ILE A 152 -34.73 -8.57 5.61
N LYS A 153 -35.82 -9.35 5.63
CA LYS A 153 -36.84 -9.31 6.71
C LYS A 153 -37.09 -10.66 7.39
N GLN A 154 -36.06 -11.46 7.68
CA GLN A 154 -36.22 -12.45 8.75
C GLN A 154 -36.35 -11.71 10.08
N LYS A 155 -37.38 -12.05 10.87
CA LYS A 155 -37.63 -11.44 12.17
C LYS A 155 -36.46 -11.81 13.09
N ASP A 156 -35.71 -10.82 13.59
CA ASP A 156 -34.56 -11.04 14.49
C ASP A 156 -34.88 -11.98 15.67
N ALA A 157 -36.14 -11.98 16.15
CA ALA A 157 -36.64 -12.87 17.17
C ALA A 157 -36.65 -14.37 16.80
N GLU A 158 -36.80 -14.72 15.52
CA GLU A 158 -36.78 -16.10 15.02
C GLU A 158 -35.33 -16.60 14.88
N ILE A 159 -34.42 -15.73 14.45
CA ILE A 159 -32.97 -16.00 14.41
C ILE A 159 -32.44 -16.25 15.82
N GLU A 160 -32.79 -15.41 16.80
CA GLU A 160 -32.39 -15.61 18.21
C GLU A 160 -32.94 -16.92 18.78
N LYS A 161 -34.19 -17.29 18.44
CA LYS A 161 -34.78 -18.56 18.87
C LYS A 161 -34.03 -19.77 18.30
N LEU A 162 -33.68 -19.75 17.01
CA LEU A 162 -32.92 -20.82 16.37
C LEU A 162 -31.49 -20.92 16.94
N LEU A 163 -30.82 -19.79 17.16
CA LEU A 163 -29.50 -19.75 17.80
C LEU A 163 -29.53 -20.31 19.23
N ALA A 164 -30.59 -20.05 20.00
CA ALA A 164 -30.76 -20.62 21.33
C ALA A 164 -30.96 -22.14 21.29
N GLN A 165 -31.74 -22.66 20.34
CA GLN A 165 -31.93 -24.10 20.13
C GLN A 165 -30.62 -24.80 19.73
N ILE A 166 -29.82 -24.18 18.86
CA ILE A 166 -28.50 -24.69 18.48
C ILE A 166 -27.55 -24.69 19.69
N ALA A 167 -27.57 -23.63 20.49
CA ALA A 167 -26.75 -23.52 21.69
C ALA A 167 -27.05 -24.60 22.75
N GLU A 168 -28.31 -25.04 22.87
CA GLU A 168 -28.70 -26.18 23.73
C GLU A 168 -28.06 -27.51 23.26
N MET A 169 -27.80 -27.67 21.96
CA MET A 169 -27.20 -28.86 21.36
C MET A 169 -25.67 -28.76 21.16
N SER A 170 -25.08 -27.60 21.44
CA SER A 170 -23.65 -27.29 21.22
C SER A 170 -22.68 -28.30 21.82
N GLY A 171 -22.97 -28.81 23.03
CA GLY A 171 -22.13 -29.79 23.71
C GLY A 171 -22.02 -31.11 22.94
N ALA A 172 -23.12 -31.56 22.31
CA ALA A 172 -23.13 -32.77 21.49
C ALA A 172 -22.46 -32.55 20.13
N LEU A 173 -22.76 -31.43 19.47
CA LEU A 173 -22.17 -31.06 18.16
C LEU A 173 -20.65 -30.88 18.25
N THR A 174 -20.16 -30.26 19.34
CA THR A 174 -18.73 -30.09 19.59
C THR A 174 -18.02 -31.44 19.79
N ALA A 175 -18.64 -32.39 20.48
CA ALA A 175 -18.06 -33.72 20.70
C ALA A 175 -18.02 -34.57 19.42
N GLN A 176 -19.04 -34.47 18.56
CA GLN A 176 -19.08 -35.20 17.28
C GLN A 176 -18.07 -34.67 16.26
N LYS A 177 -17.74 -33.37 16.30
CA LYS A 177 -16.75 -32.74 15.41
C LYS A 177 -15.38 -33.42 15.45
N ASP A 178 -14.87 -33.73 16.64
CA ASP A 178 -13.55 -34.36 16.77
C ASP A 178 -13.56 -35.78 16.21
N GLN A 179 -14.66 -36.52 16.40
CA GLN A 179 -14.85 -37.85 15.81
C GLN A 179 -14.96 -37.77 14.27
N HIS A 180 -15.73 -36.84 13.72
CA HIS A 180 -15.89 -36.69 12.26
C HIS A 180 -14.59 -36.27 11.55
N LYS A 181 -13.74 -35.47 12.21
CA LYS A 181 -12.42 -35.09 11.69
C LYS A 181 -11.43 -36.27 11.61
N GLU A 182 -11.58 -37.27 12.47
CA GLU A 182 -10.77 -38.49 12.43
C GLU A 182 -11.25 -39.48 11.35
N GLU A 183 -12.55 -39.49 11.02
CA GLU A 183 -13.17 -40.48 10.13
C GLU A 183 -13.30 -40.05 8.65
N ARG A 184 -13.09 -38.76 8.31
CA ARG A 184 -13.39 -38.19 6.98
C ARG A 184 -12.18 -37.44 6.37
N GLU A 185 -11.76 -37.79 5.15
CA GLU A 185 -10.63 -37.14 4.42
C GLU A 185 -11.08 -36.27 3.23
N PHE A 186 -10.31 -35.22 2.93
CA PHE A 186 -10.43 -34.38 1.73
C PHE A 186 -9.06 -34.29 1.02
N ASN A 187 -8.95 -34.72 -0.24
CA ASN A 187 -7.66 -34.86 -0.95
C ASN A 187 -7.65 -34.28 -2.39
N PRO A 188 -6.77 -33.30 -2.67
CA PRO A 188 -6.18 -33.05 -3.99
C PRO A 188 -4.82 -33.77 -4.13
N GLU A 189 -4.45 -34.19 -5.35
CA GLU A 189 -3.20 -34.94 -5.64
C GLU A 189 -1.93 -34.26 -5.06
N ASP A 190 -1.05 -35.06 -4.42
CA ASP A 190 0.08 -34.59 -3.63
C ASP A 190 1.32 -35.46 -3.82
N ILE A 191 2.50 -34.84 -3.86
CA ILE A 191 3.78 -35.55 -3.81
C ILE A 191 4.12 -35.90 -2.35
N SER A 192 4.85 -36.99 -2.13
CA SER A 192 5.23 -37.38 -0.77
C SER A 192 6.17 -36.36 -0.11
N GLU A 193 6.20 -36.34 1.23
CA GLU A 193 7.13 -35.51 2.00
C GLU A 193 8.60 -35.77 1.63
N PHE A 194 8.94 -37.05 1.42
CA PHE A 194 10.26 -37.45 0.95
C PHE A 194 10.61 -36.85 -0.42
N GLN A 195 9.66 -36.85 -1.37
CA GLN A 195 9.86 -36.20 -2.67
C GLN A 195 9.97 -34.68 -2.52
N THR A 196 9.21 -34.06 -1.63
CA THR A 196 9.29 -32.62 -1.31
C THR A 196 10.69 -32.25 -0.81
N ARG A 197 11.21 -33.03 0.15
CA ARG A 197 12.56 -32.91 0.71
C ARG A 197 13.64 -32.99 -0.38
N LYS A 198 13.62 -34.06 -1.18
CA LYS A 198 14.65 -34.31 -2.20
C LYS A 198 14.60 -33.36 -3.39
N ARG A 199 13.41 -32.92 -3.83
CA ARG A 199 13.27 -32.07 -5.02
C ARG A 199 13.43 -30.58 -4.75
N TYR A 200 13.00 -30.11 -3.57
CA TYR A 200 12.97 -28.67 -3.27
C TYR A 200 13.94 -28.31 -2.15
N ILE A 201 13.80 -28.93 -0.98
CA ILE A 201 14.54 -28.52 0.23
C ILE A 201 16.05 -28.78 0.10
N ASP A 202 16.44 -29.98 -0.35
CA ASP A 202 17.85 -30.33 -0.56
C ASP A 202 18.53 -29.39 -1.56
N VAL A 203 17.84 -29.05 -2.65
CA VAL A 203 18.34 -28.13 -3.69
C VAL A 203 18.56 -26.73 -3.12
N ASP A 204 17.59 -26.20 -2.37
CA ASP A 204 17.73 -24.88 -1.75
C ASP A 204 18.85 -24.84 -0.71
N LEU A 205 19.04 -25.89 0.09
CA LEU A 205 20.16 -26.01 1.03
C LEU A 205 21.51 -26.01 0.29
N GLN A 206 21.64 -26.80 -0.78
CA GLN A 206 22.86 -26.86 -1.59
C GLN A 206 23.20 -25.52 -2.25
N LEU A 207 22.19 -24.78 -2.75
CA LEU A 207 22.37 -23.44 -3.34
C LEU A 207 22.90 -22.41 -2.32
N LEU A 208 22.67 -22.64 -1.02
CA LEU A 208 23.21 -21.84 0.09
C LEU A 208 24.59 -22.32 0.57
N GLY A 209 25.14 -23.37 -0.07
CA GLY A 209 26.45 -23.94 0.22
C GLY A 209 26.46 -25.01 1.31
N TRP A 210 25.31 -25.54 1.72
CA TRP A 210 25.24 -26.70 2.62
C TRP A 210 25.56 -28.00 1.87
N ILE A 211 26.21 -28.94 2.55
CA ILE A 211 26.56 -30.26 2.04
C ILE A 211 25.71 -31.30 2.78
N ILE A 212 24.75 -31.88 2.06
CA ILE A 212 23.85 -32.89 2.58
C ILE A 212 24.65 -34.13 3.04
N GLY A 213 24.39 -34.60 4.25
CA GLY A 213 25.10 -35.70 4.91
C GLY A 213 26.36 -35.30 5.68
N ASP A 214 26.86 -34.07 5.52
CA ASP A 214 28.02 -33.54 6.25
C ASP A 214 27.58 -32.45 7.24
N ASP A 215 27.56 -31.18 6.81
CA ASP A 215 27.15 -30.04 7.64
C ASP A 215 25.63 -29.80 7.63
N ALA A 216 24.89 -30.43 6.72
CA ALA A 216 23.44 -30.59 6.80
C ALA A 216 23.09 -32.08 6.93
N LYS A 217 22.89 -32.56 8.16
CA LYS A 217 22.60 -33.99 8.42
C LYS A 217 21.11 -34.27 8.38
N GLU A 218 20.74 -35.33 7.67
CA GLU A 218 19.37 -35.83 7.61
C GLU A 218 19.10 -36.86 8.71
N GLU A 219 17.84 -36.98 9.12
CA GLU A 219 17.36 -38.03 10.04
C GLU A 219 18.20 -38.15 11.33
N VAL A 220 18.43 -37.00 11.98
CA VAL A 220 19.28 -36.96 13.16
C VAL A 220 18.52 -37.52 14.36
N ALA A 221 19.00 -38.65 14.88
CA ALA A 221 18.42 -39.28 16.06
C ALA A 221 18.44 -38.36 17.29
N LEU A 222 17.28 -38.27 17.95
CA LEU A 222 17.04 -37.45 19.13
C LEU A 222 16.69 -38.35 20.32
N ALA A 223 17.26 -38.04 21.48
CA ALA A 223 16.95 -38.68 22.75
C ALA A 223 16.12 -37.76 23.66
N GLY A 224 15.16 -38.34 24.37
CA GLY A 224 14.30 -37.64 25.31
C GLY A 224 13.09 -36.93 24.67
N MET A 225 12.60 -37.44 23.53
CA MET A 225 11.34 -36.98 22.93
C MET A 225 10.14 -37.32 23.83
N PRO A 226 9.11 -36.46 23.92
CA PRO A 226 7.92 -36.72 24.74
C PRO A 226 6.96 -37.67 24.04
N ASN A 227 7.44 -38.86 23.67
CA ASN A 227 6.66 -39.94 23.07
C ASN A 227 6.91 -41.25 23.84
N SER A 228 6.16 -42.30 23.50
CA SER A 228 6.20 -43.58 24.20
C SER A 228 7.58 -44.26 24.16
N THR A 229 8.39 -43.97 23.15
CA THR A 229 9.73 -44.57 22.96
C THR A 229 10.85 -43.73 23.57
N GLY A 230 10.59 -42.47 23.92
CA GLY A 230 11.61 -41.51 24.37
C GLY A 230 12.61 -41.12 23.27
N THR A 231 12.36 -41.48 22.02
CA THR A 231 13.29 -41.33 20.89
C THR A 231 12.58 -40.74 19.68
N GLY A 232 13.29 -39.95 18.86
CA GLY A 232 12.77 -39.40 17.60
C GLY A 232 13.86 -39.11 16.58
N SER A 233 13.49 -38.52 15.45
CA SER A 233 14.42 -38.17 14.36
C SER A 233 14.06 -36.78 13.85
N ALA A 234 15.03 -35.86 13.79
CA ALA A 234 14.85 -34.58 13.14
C ALA A 234 15.13 -34.70 11.63
N ASP A 235 14.29 -34.11 10.78
CA ASP A 235 14.44 -34.20 9.32
C ASP A 235 15.80 -33.67 8.88
N TYR A 236 16.18 -32.47 9.33
CA TYR A 236 17.52 -31.91 9.12
C TYR A 236 18.05 -31.19 10.36
N VAL A 237 19.35 -31.33 10.60
CA VAL A 237 20.11 -30.48 11.53
C VAL A 237 21.30 -29.87 10.80
N LEU A 238 21.39 -28.55 10.86
CA LEU A 238 22.44 -27.74 10.24
C LEU A 238 23.52 -27.43 11.29
N TYR A 239 24.78 -27.77 10.99
CA TYR A 239 25.90 -27.65 11.93
C TYR A 239 26.87 -26.51 11.57
N GLY A 240 27.40 -25.85 12.59
CA GLY A 240 28.44 -24.83 12.45
C GLY A 240 29.82 -25.44 12.25
N LYS A 241 30.81 -24.59 11.95
CA LYS A 241 32.21 -25.04 11.86
C LYS A 241 32.76 -25.60 13.18
N ASP A 242 32.14 -25.22 14.29
CA ASP A 242 32.44 -25.73 15.64
C ASP A 242 31.79 -27.10 15.94
N GLY A 243 31.05 -27.67 14.98
CA GLY A 243 30.36 -28.96 15.13
C GLY A 243 29.12 -28.91 16.00
N LEU A 244 28.65 -27.73 16.41
CA LEU A 244 27.45 -27.54 17.22
C LEU A 244 26.25 -27.17 16.34
N PRO A 245 25.01 -27.55 16.74
CA PRO A 245 23.83 -27.32 15.92
C PRO A 245 23.50 -25.82 15.86
N LEU A 246 23.36 -25.30 14.64
CA LEU A 246 22.94 -23.93 14.36
C LEU A 246 21.43 -23.85 14.15
N ALA A 247 20.87 -24.80 13.40
CA ALA A 247 19.44 -24.85 13.13
C ALA A 247 18.91 -26.27 12.97
N VAL A 248 17.61 -26.43 13.20
CA VAL A 248 16.83 -27.64 12.92
C VAL A 248 15.72 -27.29 11.93
N ILE A 249 15.46 -28.17 10.96
CA ILE A 249 14.41 -28.00 9.96
C ILE A 249 13.41 -29.14 10.11
N GLU A 250 12.13 -28.79 10.18
CA GLU A 250 10.99 -29.69 10.10
C GLU A 250 10.34 -29.53 8.72
N ALA A 251 10.27 -30.62 7.95
CA ALA A 251 9.70 -30.64 6.62
C ALA A 251 8.24 -31.10 6.65
N LYS A 252 7.47 -30.63 5.66
CA LYS A 252 6.13 -31.14 5.36
C LYS A 252 5.97 -31.34 3.85
N ARG A 253 4.95 -32.12 3.47
CA ARG A 253 4.46 -32.20 2.09
C ARG A 253 4.14 -30.80 1.55
N THR A 254 4.45 -30.56 0.28
CA THR A 254 4.17 -29.29 -0.42
C THR A 254 2.71 -28.84 -0.32
N SER A 255 1.76 -29.77 -0.26
CA SER A 255 0.33 -29.46 -0.12
C SER A 255 -0.08 -28.96 1.28
N LYS A 256 0.73 -29.19 2.32
CA LYS A 256 0.42 -28.91 3.72
C LYS A 256 1.05 -27.59 4.18
N ASP A 257 0.39 -26.93 5.12
CA ASP A 257 0.93 -25.74 5.79
C ASP A 257 2.15 -26.12 6.65
N PRO A 258 3.34 -25.53 6.43
CA PRO A 258 4.53 -25.81 7.23
C PRO A 258 4.35 -25.54 8.74
N LYS A 259 3.44 -24.64 9.12
CA LYS A 259 3.21 -24.28 10.53
C LYS A 259 2.72 -25.45 11.37
N ILE A 260 2.13 -26.48 10.77
CA ILE A 260 1.73 -27.70 11.47
C ILE A 260 2.94 -28.34 12.17
N GLY A 261 4.14 -28.24 11.59
CA GLY A 261 5.39 -28.75 12.17
C GLY A 261 5.99 -27.90 13.30
N THR A 262 5.39 -26.76 13.67
CA THR A 262 6.02 -25.80 14.59
C THR A 262 6.29 -26.38 15.98
N HIS A 263 5.32 -27.12 16.53
CA HIS A 263 5.49 -27.76 17.83
C HIS A 263 6.59 -28.83 17.78
N GLN A 264 6.62 -29.62 16.70
CA GLN A 264 7.60 -30.67 16.47
C GLN A 264 9.03 -30.11 16.36
N ALA A 265 9.22 -29.04 15.58
CA ALA A 265 10.49 -28.34 15.47
C ALA A 265 11.01 -27.85 16.84
N LYS A 266 10.12 -27.37 17.72
CA LYS A 266 10.49 -26.99 19.10
C LYS A 266 10.94 -28.17 19.94
N LEU A 267 10.20 -29.27 19.89
CA LEU A 267 10.58 -30.49 20.62
C LEU A 267 11.96 -30.99 20.17
N TYR A 268 12.27 -30.89 18.87
CA TYR A 268 13.59 -31.21 18.36
C TYR A 268 14.67 -30.27 18.88
N ALA A 269 14.40 -28.97 18.89
CA ALA A 269 15.32 -27.98 19.47
C ALA A 269 15.59 -28.25 20.96
N ASP A 270 14.56 -28.60 21.73
CA ASP A 270 14.66 -28.93 23.16
C ASP A 270 15.48 -30.21 23.40
N CYS A 271 15.40 -31.20 22.49
CA CYS A 271 16.25 -32.39 22.55
C CYS A 271 17.70 -32.06 22.20
N LEU A 272 17.92 -31.33 21.10
CA LEU A 272 19.26 -30.94 20.66
C LEU A 272 19.99 -30.05 21.67
N GLU A 273 19.27 -29.15 22.34
CA GLU A 273 19.82 -28.33 23.42
C GLU A 273 20.30 -29.18 24.60
N ARG A 274 19.49 -30.17 25.03
CA ARG A 274 19.91 -31.11 26.10
C ARG A 274 21.10 -31.96 25.69
N MET A 275 21.17 -32.37 24.43
CA MET A 275 22.24 -33.23 23.91
C MET A 275 23.56 -32.48 23.68
N THR A 276 23.50 -31.22 23.26
CA THR A 276 24.67 -30.48 22.76
C THR A 276 25.01 -29.23 23.56
N GLY A 277 24.12 -28.78 24.45
CA GLY A 277 24.24 -27.54 25.21
C GLY A 277 23.97 -26.26 24.41
N ARG A 278 23.57 -26.36 23.13
CA ARG A 278 23.22 -25.21 22.28
C ARG A 278 21.80 -25.35 21.77
N ARG A 279 20.97 -24.31 21.98
CA ARG A 279 19.63 -24.22 21.40
C ARG A 279 19.69 -23.84 19.92
N PRO A 280 19.30 -24.69 18.96
CA PRO A 280 19.30 -24.33 17.54
C PRO A 280 18.15 -23.36 17.20
N ILE A 281 18.28 -22.63 16.09
CA ILE A 281 17.17 -21.93 15.44
C ILE A 281 16.25 -22.96 14.76
N MET A 282 14.95 -22.73 14.76
CA MET A 282 13.98 -23.65 14.16
C MET A 282 13.51 -23.13 12.80
N PHE A 283 13.40 -24.02 11.82
CA PHE A 283 12.72 -23.77 10.56
C PHE A 283 11.60 -24.79 10.35
N THR A 284 10.49 -24.34 9.78
CA THR A 284 9.47 -25.23 9.20
C THR A 284 9.29 -24.90 7.73
N THR A 285 9.24 -25.91 6.86
CA THR A 285 9.13 -25.69 5.41
C THR A 285 8.37 -26.81 4.69
N ASN A 286 7.71 -26.47 3.60
CA ASN A 286 7.12 -27.43 2.65
C ASN A 286 7.75 -27.35 1.25
N GLY A 287 8.92 -26.71 1.15
CA GLY A 287 9.63 -26.43 -0.10
C GLY A 287 9.20 -25.14 -0.82
N PHE A 288 8.00 -24.61 -0.58
CA PHE A 288 7.53 -23.35 -1.19
C PHE A 288 7.42 -22.21 -0.16
N GLU A 289 6.93 -22.54 1.03
CA GLU A 289 6.86 -21.63 2.17
C GLU A 289 7.84 -22.07 3.25
N THR A 290 8.53 -21.11 3.85
CA THR A 290 9.46 -21.35 4.95
C THR A 290 9.22 -20.37 6.08
N TYR A 291 9.21 -20.87 7.31
CA TYR A 291 9.11 -20.06 8.52
C TYR A 291 10.35 -20.27 9.38
N ILE A 292 10.83 -19.19 10.00
CA ILE A 292 11.90 -19.21 10.99
C ILE A 292 11.30 -18.93 12.37
N TRP A 293 11.81 -19.62 13.38
CA TRP A 293 11.53 -19.31 14.78
C TRP A 293 12.83 -19.36 15.60
N ASP A 294 13.15 -18.25 16.24
CA ASP A 294 14.19 -18.17 17.26
C ASP A 294 13.54 -17.76 18.57
N ASP A 295 13.05 -18.73 19.33
CA ASP A 295 12.31 -18.46 20.58
C ASP A 295 13.15 -17.83 21.69
N CYS A 296 14.45 -17.64 21.48
CA CYS A 296 15.30 -16.81 22.33
C CYS A 296 15.24 -15.32 21.99
N SER A 297 14.85 -14.95 20.76
CA SER A 297 15.00 -13.58 20.26
C SER A 297 13.83 -13.00 19.49
N SER A 298 12.95 -13.84 18.93
CA SER A 298 11.81 -13.39 18.11
C SER A 298 10.74 -14.48 17.94
N PRO A 299 9.45 -14.11 17.81
CA PRO A 299 8.41 -15.05 17.45
C PRO A 299 8.61 -15.62 16.03
N GLN A 300 7.89 -16.70 15.73
CA GLN A 300 7.90 -17.31 14.40
C GLN A 300 7.45 -16.31 13.34
N ARG A 301 8.14 -16.27 12.20
CA ARG A 301 7.80 -15.43 11.05
C ARG A 301 8.15 -16.12 9.73
N GLN A 302 7.50 -15.69 8.65
CA GLN A 302 7.79 -16.20 7.31
C GLN A 302 9.11 -15.60 6.80
N VAL A 303 9.89 -16.40 6.07
CA VAL A 303 11.11 -16.00 5.39
C VAL A 303 11.14 -16.61 3.99
N SER A 304 11.92 -16.04 3.07
CA SER A 304 11.99 -16.53 1.70
C SER A 304 12.70 -17.89 1.55
N GLY A 305 13.30 -18.41 2.62
CA GLY A 305 14.02 -19.68 2.63
C GLY A 305 14.90 -19.85 3.87
N VAL A 306 15.57 -21.01 3.94
CA VAL A 306 16.56 -21.30 4.99
C VAL A 306 17.80 -20.42 4.80
N PHE A 307 18.59 -20.24 5.87
CA PHE A 307 19.75 -19.34 5.85
C PHE A 307 21.06 -20.08 5.62
N SER A 308 22.07 -19.35 5.12
CA SER A 308 23.43 -19.89 4.94
C SER A 308 24.09 -20.14 6.29
N ARG A 309 25.13 -20.98 6.32
CA ARG A 309 25.90 -21.24 7.54
C ARG A 309 26.44 -19.96 8.18
N ALA A 310 27.00 -19.06 7.39
CA ALA A 310 27.56 -17.80 7.89
C ALA A 310 26.49 -16.89 8.51
N ASP A 311 25.28 -16.88 7.93
CA ASP A 311 24.15 -16.10 8.47
C ASP A 311 23.64 -16.68 9.79
N LEU A 312 23.54 -18.01 9.89
CA LEU A 312 23.14 -18.66 11.15
C LEU A 312 24.20 -18.48 12.25
N GLU A 313 25.49 -18.60 11.93
CA GLU A 313 26.58 -18.30 12.87
C GLU A 313 26.50 -16.84 13.36
N LYS A 314 26.22 -15.90 12.45
CA LYS A 314 26.00 -14.47 12.77
C LYS A 314 24.80 -14.30 13.71
N LEU A 315 23.68 -14.96 13.46
CA LEU A 315 22.49 -14.91 14.33
C LEU A 315 22.76 -15.52 15.72
N MET A 316 23.47 -16.64 15.79
CA MET A 316 23.89 -17.25 17.06
C MET A 316 24.75 -16.29 17.89
N SER A 317 25.74 -15.66 17.27
CA SER A 317 26.61 -14.67 17.91
C SER A 317 25.80 -13.50 18.51
N ARG A 318 24.77 -13.03 17.79
CA ARG A 318 23.92 -11.90 18.24
C ARG A 318 23.13 -12.16 19.51
N ARG A 319 22.77 -13.41 19.81
CA ARG A 319 22.06 -13.75 21.05
C ARG A 319 22.84 -13.27 22.30
N THR A 320 24.17 -13.23 22.22
CA THR A 320 25.02 -12.80 23.33
C THR A 320 25.57 -11.38 23.19
N GLN A 321 25.64 -10.85 21.97
CA GLN A 321 26.28 -9.56 21.68
C GLN A 321 25.32 -8.36 21.73
N ARG A 322 24.00 -8.58 21.65
CA ARG A 322 23.02 -7.48 21.67
C ARG A 322 23.06 -6.73 22.99
N ARG A 323 23.17 -5.41 22.90
CA ARG A 323 23.12 -4.47 24.04
C ARG A 323 21.82 -3.69 23.99
N LYS A 324 21.21 -3.36 25.14
CA LYS A 324 20.01 -2.50 25.16
C LYS A 324 20.25 -1.21 24.38
N LEU A 325 19.41 -0.92 23.38
CA LEU A 325 19.59 0.23 22.49
C LEU A 325 19.49 1.58 23.22
N THR A 326 18.71 1.62 24.30
CA THR A 326 18.62 2.79 25.20
C THR A 326 19.95 3.17 25.84
N ALA A 327 20.86 2.23 26.03
CA ALA A 327 22.18 2.46 26.62
C ALA A 327 23.26 2.82 25.58
N ILE A 328 22.93 2.87 24.29
CA ILE A 328 23.85 3.29 23.23
C ILE A 328 23.67 4.80 23.02
N ASP A 329 24.75 5.56 23.22
CA ASP A 329 24.74 7.02 23.01
C ASP A 329 24.68 7.36 21.52
N ILE A 330 23.87 8.37 21.17
CA ILE A 330 23.81 8.91 19.81
C ILE A 330 24.95 9.94 19.68
N GLN A 331 25.81 9.78 18.67
CA GLN A 331 27.00 10.61 18.53
C GLN A 331 26.66 11.97 17.90
N ASP A 332 26.90 13.05 18.64
CA ASP A 332 26.65 14.43 18.19
C ASP A 332 27.43 14.82 16.92
N ARG A 333 28.60 14.20 16.70
CA ARG A 333 29.37 14.38 15.45
C ARG A 333 28.57 13.98 14.21
N ILE A 334 27.67 12.99 14.35
CA ILE A 334 26.78 12.55 13.27
C ILE A 334 25.48 13.31 13.37
N THR A 335 24.85 13.41 14.54
CA THR A 335 23.48 13.95 14.71
C THR A 335 23.41 14.87 15.92
N ASP A 336 23.28 16.17 15.67
CA ASP A 336 23.22 17.21 16.70
C ASP A 336 21.82 17.77 16.96
N ARG A 337 20.83 17.48 16.09
CA ARG A 337 19.46 18.00 16.22
C ARG A 337 18.57 17.07 17.03
N TYR A 338 17.77 17.63 17.93
CA TYR A 338 16.94 16.86 18.87
C TYR A 338 15.94 15.93 18.16
N TYR A 339 15.22 16.42 17.15
CA TYR A 339 14.20 15.65 16.43
C TYR A 339 14.80 14.45 15.66
N GLN A 340 16.07 14.55 15.23
CA GLN A 340 16.79 13.43 14.61
C GLN A 340 17.13 12.37 15.68
N LYS A 341 17.52 12.80 16.88
CA LYS A 341 17.76 11.90 18.03
C LYS A 341 16.45 11.21 18.47
N GLU A 342 15.35 11.95 18.54
CA GLU A 342 14.02 11.40 18.83
C GLU A 342 13.60 10.36 17.80
N ALA A 343 13.75 10.64 16.51
CA ALA A 343 13.47 9.67 15.44
C ALA A 343 14.27 8.37 15.63
N ILE A 344 15.57 8.48 15.91
CA ILE A 344 16.44 7.30 16.16
C ILE A 344 15.97 6.54 17.40
N ARG A 345 15.64 7.24 18.50
CA ARG A 345 15.13 6.62 19.72
C ARG A 345 13.78 5.94 19.52
N ALA A 346 12.90 6.52 18.72
CA ALA A 346 11.62 5.93 18.36
C ALA A 346 11.80 4.60 17.61
N VAL A 347 12.70 4.56 16.61
CA VAL A 347 13.03 3.29 15.92
C VAL A 347 13.65 2.28 16.87
N CYS A 348 14.57 2.70 17.75
CA CYS A 348 15.18 1.80 18.74
C CYS A 348 14.13 1.20 19.69
N GLY A 349 13.21 2.02 20.20
CA GLY A 349 12.11 1.55 21.07
C GLY A 349 11.16 0.60 20.34
N ASN A 350 10.88 0.87 19.06
CA ASN A 350 10.07 -0.01 18.22
C ASN A 350 10.73 -1.39 18.03
N ILE A 351 12.04 -1.41 17.77
CA ILE A 351 12.84 -2.64 17.68
C ILE A 351 12.86 -3.40 19.01
N ASP A 352 13.07 -2.70 20.13
CA ASP A 352 13.08 -3.32 21.47
C ASP A 352 11.69 -3.88 21.85
N SER A 353 10.61 -3.35 21.26
CA SER A 353 9.24 -3.85 21.41
C SER A 353 8.94 -5.06 20.50
N GLY A 354 9.92 -5.50 19.71
CA GLY A 354 9.82 -6.66 18.83
C GLY A 354 9.36 -6.36 17.39
N HIS A 355 9.08 -5.09 17.06
CA HIS A 355 8.69 -4.71 15.70
C HIS A 355 9.91 -4.65 14.78
N ARG A 356 9.75 -5.10 13.54
CA ARG A 356 10.84 -5.12 12.54
C ARG A 356 10.77 -4.01 11.50
N LYS A 357 9.64 -3.32 11.41
CA LYS A 357 9.37 -2.28 10.42
C LYS A 357 9.09 -0.96 11.11
N SER A 358 9.69 0.12 10.60
CA SER A 358 9.51 1.48 11.12
C SER A 358 9.35 2.48 9.98
N LEU A 359 8.50 3.48 10.17
CA LEU A 359 8.26 4.56 9.22
C LEU A 359 8.58 5.91 9.87
N LEU A 360 9.52 6.64 9.28
CA LEU A 360 9.88 8.00 9.68
C LEU A 360 9.34 9.00 8.66
N VAL A 361 8.41 9.84 9.09
CA VAL A 361 7.84 10.91 8.28
C VAL A 361 8.58 12.20 8.63
N MET A 362 9.41 12.69 7.71
CA MET A 362 10.26 13.86 7.93
C MET A 362 10.18 14.82 6.75
N ALA A 363 9.91 16.09 7.03
CA ALA A 363 9.87 17.14 6.01
C ALA A 363 11.16 17.18 5.16
N THR A 364 11.03 17.55 3.89
CA THR A 364 12.18 17.58 2.98
C THR A 364 13.17 18.66 3.40
N GLY A 365 14.45 18.30 3.47
CA GLY A 365 15.54 19.20 3.91
C GLY A 365 15.91 19.09 5.39
N THR A 366 15.20 18.29 6.19
CA THR A 366 15.44 18.14 7.64
C THR A 366 16.56 17.16 8.00
N GLY A 367 17.18 16.50 7.01
CA GLY A 367 18.33 15.61 7.17
C GLY A 367 18.02 14.11 7.27
N LYS A 368 17.06 13.60 6.48
CA LYS A 368 16.71 12.16 6.41
C LYS A 368 17.93 11.23 6.30
N THR A 369 18.84 11.49 5.37
CA THR A 369 20.06 10.68 5.17
C THR A 369 20.96 10.70 6.41
N ARG A 370 21.10 11.85 7.07
CA ARG A 370 21.89 12.02 8.31
C ARG A 370 21.29 11.19 9.45
N THR A 371 19.97 11.25 9.64
CA THR A 371 19.24 10.40 10.59
C THR A 371 19.48 8.92 10.31
N ALA A 372 19.42 8.52 9.03
CA ALA A 372 19.65 7.15 8.60
C ALA A 372 21.08 6.65 8.90
N SER A 373 22.11 7.45 8.59
CA SER A 373 23.51 7.12 8.93
C SER A 373 23.71 6.96 10.43
N SER A 374 23.11 7.84 11.23
CA SER A 374 23.21 7.77 12.69
C SER A 374 22.49 6.56 13.28
N LEU A 375 21.33 6.18 12.70
CA LEU A 375 20.63 4.98 13.09
C LEU A 375 21.46 3.73 12.78
N THR A 376 22.10 3.67 11.60
CA THR A 376 23.02 2.58 11.23
C THR A 376 24.17 2.45 12.23
N ASP A 377 24.79 3.56 12.66
CA ASP A 377 25.83 3.56 13.69
C ASP A 377 25.33 3.00 15.02
N VAL A 378 24.19 3.50 15.52
CA VAL A 378 23.61 3.08 16.81
C VAL A 378 23.28 1.59 16.80
N LEU A 379 22.60 1.09 15.76
CA LEU A 379 22.23 -0.32 15.66
C LEU A 379 23.46 -1.23 15.50
N SER A 380 24.50 -0.76 14.79
CA SER A 380 25.74 -1.51 14.62
C SER A 380 26.50 -1.63 15.94
N ARG A 381 26.69 -0.52 16.66
CA ARG A 381 27.34 -0.53 18.00
C ARG A 381 26.50 -1.25 19.06
N GLY A 382 25.19 -1.34 18.87
CA GLY A 382 24.28 -2.15 19.69
C GLY A 382 24.35 -3.65 19.41
N GLY A 383 25.04 -4.10 18.35
CA GLY A 383 25.13 -5.51 17.97
C GLY A 383 23.88 -6.06 17.26
N TYR A 384 22.99 -5.19 16.76
CA TYR A 384 21.77 -5.61 16.06
C TYR A 384 22.02 -5.86 14.57
N ILE A 385 22.95 -5.11 13.97
CA ILE A 385 23.19 -5.12 12.53
C ILE A 385 24.69 -5.20 12.21
N THR A 386 24.99 -5.81 11.07
CA THR A 386 26.35 -5.89 10.50
C THR A 386 26.34 -5.33 9.08
N ASN A 387 25.33 -5.72 8.30
CA ASN A 387 25.18 -5.32 6.90
C ASN A 387 23.91 -4.47 6.70
N THR A 388 24.05 -3.35 6.01
CA THR A 388 22.95 -2.42 5.71
C THR A 388 22.78 -2.24 4.21
N LEU A 389 21.54 -2.22 3.74
CA LEU A 389 21.16 -1.86 2.39
C LEU A 389 20.42 -0.53 2.40
N PHE A 390 20.90 0.44 1.62
CA PHE A 390 20.20 1.70 1.35
C PHE A 390 19.61 1.66 -0.06
N LEU A 391 18.29 1.77 -0.16
CA LEU A 391 17.52 1.77 -1.41
C LEU A 391 16.97 3.15 -1.73
N ALA A 392 17.14 3.56 -2.99
CA ALA A 392 16.50 4.76 -3.54
C ALA A 392 16.09 4.56 -5.00
N ASP A 393 15.16 5.37 -5.49
CA ASP A 393 14.57 5.22 -6.83
C ASP A 393 15.55 5.48 -7.97
N ARG A 394 16.54 6.35 -7.76
CA ARG A 394 17.39 6.90 -8.83
C ARG A 394 18.86 6.80 -8.48
N THR A 395 19.69 6.59 -9.49
CA THR A 395 21.16 6.49 -9.35
C THR A 395 21.78 7.74 -8.71
N ALA A 396 21.26 8.93 -9.00
CA ALA A 396 21.72 10.18 -8.39
C ALA A 396 21.47 10.23 -6.87
N LEU A 397 20.30 9.77 -6.41
CA LEU A 397 19.96 9.68 -4.97
C LEU A 397 20.87 8.67 -4.26
N VAL A 398 21.09 7.51 -4.88
CA VAL A 398 21.99 6.47 -4.37
C VAL A 398 23.42 6.99 -4.19
N ARG A 399 23.94 7.72 -5.18
CA ARG A 399 25.27 8.35 -5.09
C ARG A 399 25.35 9.39 -3.98
N GLN A 400 24.35 10.26 -3.88
CA GLN A 400 24.31 11.27 -2.82
C GLN A 400 24.29 10.63 -1.42
N ALA A 401 23.41 9.64 -1.21
CA ALA A 401 23.33 8.95 0.06
C ALA A 401 24.67 8.27 0.43
N ARG A 402 25.34 7.66 -0.55
CA ARG A 402 26.66 7.06 -0.35
C ARG A 402 27.71 8.08 0.08
N ASP A 403 27.77 9.24 -0.57
CA ASP A 403 28.73 10.30 -0.25
C ASP A 403 28.48 10.89 1.16
N ASP A 404 27.20 11.04 1.53
CA ASP A 404 26.80 11.44 2.88
C ASP A 404 27.25 10.40 3.93
N PHE A 405 26.95 9.12 3.71
CA PHE A 405 27.38 8.03 4.60
C PHE A 405 28.91 7.95 4.71
N LYS A 406 29.65 8.17 3.62
CA LYS A 406 31.12 8.23 3.65
C LYS A 406 31.64 9.35 4.55
N THR A 407 30.93 10.47 4.58
CA THR A 407 31.27 11.62 5.42
C THR A 407 30.98 11.34 6.90
N TYR A 408 29.82 10.74 7.20
CA TYR A 408 29.39 10.51 8.59
C TYR A 408 29.97 9.24 9.23
N LEU A 409 30.24 8.21 8.43
CA LEU A 409 30.71 6.88 8.85
C LEU A 409 32.01 6.49 8.09
N PRO A 410 33.11 7.25 8.26
CA PRO A 410 34.34 7.04 7.48
C PRO A 410 35.00 5.67 7.71
N ASP A 411 34.77 5.06 8.88
CA ASP A 411 35.36 3.77 9.28
C ASP A 411 34.57 2.54 8.80
N MET A 412 33.42 2.73 8.13
CA MET A 412 32.60 1.64 7.60
C MET A 412 32.86 1.43 6.10
N SER A 413 33.02 0.18 5.66
CA SER A 413 33.16 -0.13 4.24
C SER A 413 31.84 0.11 3.49
N LEU A 414 31.92 0.82 2.36
CA LEU A 414 30.77 1.19 1.52
C LEU A 414 30.92 0.57 0.12
N CYS A 415 29.84 0.03 -0.44
CA CYS A 415 29.78 -0.45 -1.83
C CYS A 415 28.59 0.15 -2.57
N ASN A 416 28.85 0.62 -3.79
CA ASN A 416 27.84 0.94 -4.78
C ASN A 416 27.94 -0.04 -5.96
N PRO A 417 27.01 -1.03 -6.09
CA PRO A 417 27.03 -2.01 -7.16
C PRO A 417 26.97 -1.39 -8.57
N LEU A 418 26.51 -0.14 -8.70
CA LEU A 418 26.47 0.59 -9.97
C LEU A 418 27.86 0.89 -10.55
N ASN A 419 28.90 0.89 -9.73
CA ASN A 419 30.25 1.29 -10.14
C ASN A 419 31.13 0.11 -10.59
N GLY A 420 30.67 -1.14 -10.45
CA GLY A 420 31.33 -2.37 -10.96
C GLY A 420 32.73 -2.71 -10.42
N LYS A 421 33.39 -1.79 -9.71
CA LYS A 421 34.79 -1.86 -9.23
C LYS A 421 34.95 -1.86 -7.71
N GLU A 422 33.85 -1.83 -6.96
CA GLU A 422 33.86 -1.73 -5.48
C GLU A 422 33.69 -3.13 -4.83
N ASP A 423 34.24 -3.30 -3.63
CA ASP A 423 34.17 -4.56 -2.87
C ASP A 423 32.73 -4.91 -2.52
N LYS A 424 32.20 -5.97 -3.15
CA LYS A 424 30.83 -6.42 -2.96
C LYS A 424 30.57 -7.00 -1.56
N ASN A 425 31.61 -7.18 -0.74
CA ASN A 425 31.53 -7.59 0.67
C ASN A 425 31.44 -6.39 1.65
N ALA A 426 31.23 -5.16 1.16
CA ALA A 426 31.11 -3.99 2.03
C ALA A 426 29.94 -4.09 3.01
N ARG A 427 30.09 -3.48 4.19
CA ARG A 427 29.07 -3.47 5.24
C ARG A 427 27.84 -2.63 4.89
N ILE A 428 27.98 -1.62 4.03
CA ILE A 428 26.86 -0.78 3.60
C ILE A 428 26.78 -0.77 2.08
N VAL A 429 25.66 -1.23 1.54
CA VAL A 429 25.40 -1.33 0.11
C VAL A 429 24.37 -0.27 -0.30
N PHE A 430 24.69 0.53 -1.30
CA PHE A 430 23.80 1.55 -1.86
C PHE A 430 23.33 1.11 -3.24
N SER A 431 22.02 0.93 -3.43
CA SER A 431 21.51 0.41 -4.71
C SER A 431 20.19 1.04 -5.11
N THR A 432 19.88 0.97 -6.40
CA THR A 432 18.52 1.23 -6.89
C THR A 432 17.70 -0.06 -6.80
N TYR A 433 16.37 0.06 -6.74
CA TYR A 433 15.51 -1.13 -6.71
C TYR A 433 15.73 -2.10 -7.89
N PRO A 434 15.78 -1.66 -9.17
CA PRO A 434 16.11 -2.56 -10.27
C PRO A 434 17.48 -3.22 -10.12
N THR A 435 18.51 -2.46 -9.75
CA THR A 435 19.87 -2.98 -9.60
C THR A 435 19.95 -4.02 -8.49
N MET A 436 19.30 -3.79 -7.35
CA MET A 436 19.30 -4.75 -6.25
C MET A 436 18.53 -6.03 -6.61
N LEU A 437 17.35 -5.91 -7.21
CA LEU A 437 16.57 -7.07 -7.65
C LEU A 437 17.40 -7.95 -8.60
N ASN A 438 18.05 -7.36 -9.60
CA ASN A 438 18.93 -8.11 -10.50
C ASN A 438 20.17 -8.68 -9.78
N SER A 439 20.70 -7.98 -8.77
CA SER A 439 21.89 -8.41 -8.03
C SER A 439 21.62 -9.59 -7.12
N ILE A 440 20.41 -9.69 -6.53
CA ILE A 440 19.97 -10.85 -5.74
C ILE A 440 20.12 -12.14 -6.56
N ASP A 441 19.82 -12.08 -7.86
CA ASP A 441 19.84 -13.25 -8.74
C ASP A 441 21.22 -13.51 -9.36
N THR A 442 21.90 -12.46 -9.80
CA THR A 442 23.12 -12.57 -10.63
C THR A 442 24.42 -12.51 -9.84
N ALA A 443 24.44 -11.92 -8.64
CA ALA A 443 25.68 -11.76 -7.88
C ALA A 443 26.09 -13.07 -7.21
N LYS A 444 27.26 -13.60 -7.63
CA LYS A 444 27.89 -14.77 -7.04
C LYS A 444 29.06 -14.36 -6.13
N SER A 445 29.27 -15.12 -5.07
CA SER A 445 30.45 -15.07 -4.21
C SER A 445 31.68 -15.64 -4.94
N GLU A 446 32.88 -15.41 -4.40
CA GLU A 446 34.13 -15.98 -4.94
C GLU A 446 34.11 -17.52 -5.02
N LYS A 447 33.27 -18.17 -4.20
CA LYS A 447 33.08 -19.63 -4.17
C LYS A 447 31.92 -20.11 -5.07
N GLY A 448 31.34 -19.25 -5.90
CA GLY A 448 30.27 -19.59 -6.84
C GLY A 448 28.85 -19.65 -6.26
N GLY A 449 28.67 -19.55 -4.94
CA GLY A 449 27.35 -19.50 -4.28
C GLY A 449 26.69 -18.11 -4.35
N LYS A 450 25.41 -17.98 -4.01
CA LYS A 450 24.69 -16.68 -3.97
C LYS A 450 25.40 -15.69 -3.02
N LEU A 451 25.64 -14.46 -3.48
CA LEU A 451 26.29 -13.43 -2.67
C LEU A 451 25.33 -12.79 -1.65
N PHE A 452 24.17 -12.35 -2.14
CA PHE A 452 23.12 -11.76 -1.31
C PHE A 452 22.12 -12.84 -0.92
N THR A 453 22.37 -13.51 0.21
CA THR A 453 21.49 -14.51 0.82
C THR A 453 20.27 -13.87 1.51
N PRO A 454 19.21 -14.62 1.85
CA PRO A 454 18.02 -14.07 2.52
C PRO A 454 18.33 -13.31 3.83
N ALA A 455 19.37 -13.70 4.55
CA ALA A 455 19.79 -13.06 5.80
C ALA A 455 21.06 -12.21 5.66
N HIS A 456 21.46 -11.87 4.41
CA HIS A 456 22.68 -11.10 4.16
C HIS A 456 22.61 -9.71 4.80
N PHE A 457 21.52 -8.96 4.54
CA PHE A 457 21.26 -7.65 5.13
C PHE A 457 20.48 -7.77 6.42
N ASP A 458 20.84 -6.94 7.40
CA ASP A 458 20.17 -6.88 8.70
C ASP A 458 19.31 -5.63 8.84
N LEU A 459 19.63 -4.59 8.06
CA LEU A 459 18.88 -3.34 7.97
C LEU A 459 18.69 -2.97 6.51
N ILE A 460 17.47 -2.62 6.14
CA ILE A 460 17.12 -2.02 4.86
C ILE A 460 16.55 -0.63 5.13
N ILE A 461 17.19 0.39 4.61
CA ILE A 461 16.72 1.78 4.64
C ILE A 461 16.13 2.10 3.27
N VAL A 462 14.91 2.61 3.27
CA VAL A 462 14.14 2.91 2.06
C VAL A 462 13.91 4.41 1.98
N ASP A 463 14.57 5.08 1.04
CA ASP A 463 14.31 6.49 0.77
C ASP A 463 13.09 6.67 -0.15
N GLU A 464 12.29 7.69 0.13
CA GLU A 464 11.00 7.97 -0.53
C GLU A 464 10.06 6.74 -0.58
N ALA A 465 9.90 6.08 0.58
CA ALA A 465 9.21 4.79 0.71
C ALA A 465 7.80 4.74 0.10
N HIS A 466 7.11 5.88 -0.05
CA HIS A 466 5.78 5.98 -0.64
C HIS A 466 5.70 5.66 -2.15
N ARG A 467 6.84 5.51 -2.86
CA ARG A 467 6.87 5.27 -4.32
C ARG A 467 7.02 3.81 -4.71
N SER A 468 7.96 3.10 -4.07
CA SER A 468 8.59 1.94 -4.70
C SER A 468 8.57 0.67 -3.87
N ILE A 469 7.91 0.70 -2.71
CA ILE A 469 7.67 -0.51 -1.89
C ILE A 469 6.56 -1.42 -2.45
N PHE A 470 5.83 -0.97 -3.48
CA PHE A 470 4.69 -1.67 -4.06
C PHE A 470 5.05 -2.44 -5.34
N LYS A 471 4.25 -3.47 -5.67
CA LYS A 471 4.39 -4.34 -6.87
C LYS A 471 5.71 -5.12 -6.92
N LYS A 472 6.41 -5.13 -8.07
CA LYS A 472 7.56 -6.01 -8.37
C LYS A 472 8.74 -5.85 -7.40
N TYR A 473 8.91 -4.68 -6.79
CA TYR A 473 10.01 -4.44 -5.86
C TYR A 473 9.70 -4.89 -4.43
N ARG A 474 8.43 -5.20 -4.13
CA ARG A 474 8.03 -5.87 -2.89
C ARG A 474 8.83 -7.17 -2.66
N ALA A 475 9.16 -7.86 -3.76
CA ALA A 475 10.04 -9.02 -3.79
C ALA A 475 11.37 -8.83 -3.04
N ILE A 476 11.96 -7.63 -3.06
CA ILE A 476 13.22 -7.35 -2.35
C ILE A 476 13.02 -7.47 -0.83
N PHE A 477 11.89 -6.96 -0.33
CA PHE A 477 11.56 -6.95 1.10
C PHE A 477 11.01 -8.28 1.60
N GLU A 478 10.39 -9.07 0.72
CA GLU A 478 9.97 -10.44 1.00
C GLU A 478 11.16 -11.41 0.99
N TYR A 479 12.19 -11.12 0.18
CA TYR A 479 13.42 -11.90 0.12
C TYR A 479 14.32 -11.74 1.35
N PHE A 480 14.58 -10.49 1.77
CA PHE A 480 15.53 -10.21 2.84
C PHE A 480 14.86 -10.20 4.23
N ASP A 481 15.35 -11.04 5.16
CA ASP A 481 14.94 -11.02 6.57
C ASP A 481 15.69 -9.93 7.37
N ALA A 482 15.29 -8.67 7.18
CA ALA A 482 15.94 -7.50 7.77
C ALA A 482 14.98 -6.64 8.62
N TYR A 483 15.54 -5.73 9.44
CA TYR A 483 14.82 -4.56 9.90
C TYR A 483 14.59 -3.61 8.73
N VAL A 484 13.39 -3.05 8.57
CA VAL A 484 13.07 -2.15 7.46
C VAL A 484 12.68 -0.78 7.99
N VAL A 485 13.37 0.27 7.52
CA VAL A 485 13.11 1.65 7.93
C VAL A 485 12.78 2.48 6.69
N GLY A 486 11.52 2.92 6.60
CA GLY A 486 11.05 3.82 5.57
C GLY A 486 11.28 5.28 5.94
N LEU A 487 11.83 6.05 5.01
CA LEU A 487 11.98 7.50 5.12
C LEU A 487 11.09 8.14 4.05
N THR A 488 10.21 9.05 4.46
CA THR A 488 9.33 9.76 3.51
C THR A 488 8.97 11.13 4.05
N ALA A 489 8.67 12.09 3.17
CA ALA A 489 8.00 13.33 3.58
C ALA A 489 6.47 13.25 3.42
N THR A 490 5.99 12.33 2.58
CA THR A 490 4.58 12.23 2.18
C THR A 490 4.18 10.76 2.11
N PRO A 491 3.77 10.12 3.22
CA PRO A 491 3.25 8.76 3.19
C PRO A 491 1.93 8.70 2.41
N LYS A 492 1.64 7.56 1.77
CA LYS A 492 0.35 7.32 1.08
C LYS A 492 -0.59 6.50 1.96
N THR A 493 -1.88 6.82 1.89
CA THR A 493 -2.96 6.21 2.68
C THR A 493 -3.98 5.44 1.82
N ASP A 494 -3.70 5.25 0.52
CA ASP A 494 -4.65 4.66 -0.42
C ASP A 494 -4.82 3.16 -0.21
N ILE A 495 -6.03 2.64 -0.47
CA ILE A 495 -6.38 1.22 -0.29
C ILE A 495 -5.45 0.29 -1.09
N ASP A 496 -4.99 0.71 -2.27
CA ASP A 496 -4.09 -0.10 -3.11
C ASP A 496 -2.59 0.11 -2.77
N ARG A 497 -2.25 1.18 -2.05
CA ARG A 497 -0.87 1.67 -1.84
C ARG A 497 -0.70 2.31 -0.47
N ASN A 498 -1.06 1.55 0.55
CA ASN A 498 -0.95 2.04 1.90
C ASN A 498 0.48 1.86 2.41
N THR A 499 1.19 2.99 2.58
CA THR A 499 2.56 2.97 3.12
C THR A 499 2.54 2.48 4.56
N TYR A 500 1.56 2.90 5.36
CA TYR A 500 1.40 2.49 6.74
C TYR A 500 1.16 0.98 6.87
N GLU A 501 0.31 0.41 6.01
CA GLU A 501 0.03 -1.04 6.00
C GLU A 501 1.29 -1.87 5.74
N PHE A 502 2.12 -1.48 4.76
CA PHE A 502 3.39 -2.17 4.50
C PHE A 502 4.32 -2.18 5.73
N PHE A 503 4.37 -1.04 6.45
CA PHE A 503 5.14 -0.87 7.68
C PHE A 503 4.42 -1.37 8.93
N GLU A 504 3.26 -2.02 8.81
CA GLU A 504 2.46 -2.58 9.91
C GLU A 504 2.04 -1.51 10.93
N MET A 505 1.69 -0.32 10.45
CA MET A 505 1.29 0.84 11.27
C MET A 505 -0.17 1.23 11.01
N GLU A 506 -0.77 1.88 12.01
CA GLU A 506 -2.07 2.53 11.84
C GLU A 506 -1.96 3.72 10.86
N ASN A 507 -3.00 3.93 10.06
CA ASN A 507 -3.02 5.01 9.08
C ASN A 507 -2.89 6.36 9.79
N GLY A 508 -1.95 7.19 9.32
CA GLY A 508 -1.66 8.49 9.94
C GLY A 508 -0.66 8.42 11.10
N VAL A 509 -0.32 7.23 11.60
CA VAL A 509 0.53 7.07 12.79
C VAL A 509 1.88 6.45 12.42
N PRO A 510 2.87 7.25 11.99
CA PRO A 510 4.21 6.74 11.75
C PRO A 510 4.93 6.45 13.07
N THR A 511 6.09 5.77 12.99
CA THR A 511 6.96 5.56 14.16
C THR A 511 7.40 6.90 14.76
N TYR A 512 7.65 7.89 13.90
CA TYR A 512 7.95 9.26 14.28
C TYR A 512 7.59 10.20 13.12
N ALA A 513 7.12 11.39 13.47
CA ALA A 513 6.78 12.45 12.52
C ALA A 513 7.49 13.75 12.91
N TYR A 514 8.07 14.41 11.91
CA TYR A 514 8.61 15.77 12.01
C TYR A 514 8.18 16.57 10.77
N ASP A 515 7.17 17.41 10.98
CA ASP A 515 6.48 18.12 9.91
C ASP A 515 7.21 19.38 9.44
N TYR A 516 6.69 19.96 8.36
CA TYR A 516 7.25 21.14 7.71
C TYR A 516 7.10 22.40 8.57
N ASP A 517 5.99 22.55 9.28
CA ASP A 517 5.66 23.77 10.01
C ASP A 517 6.53 23.89 11.25
N THR A 518 6.73 22.80 11.99
CA THR A 518 7.68 22.73 13.09
C THR A 518 9.09 23.07 12.60
N ALA A 519 9.50 22.52 11.45
CA ALA A 519 10.82 22.76 10.89
C ALA A 519 11.06 24.22 10.45
N VAL A 520 10.02 24.92 9.99
CA VAL A 520 10.12 26.29 9.48
C VAL A 520 9.85 27.33 10.56
N TYR A 521 8.76 27.21 11.28
CA TYR A 521 8.23 28.26 12.16
C TYR A 521 8.70 28.11 13.61
N THR A 522 8.85 26.87 14.09
CA THR A 522 9.29 26.59 15.47
C THR A 522 10.82 26.51 15.55
N ASP A 523 11.41 25.53 14.87
CA ASP A 523 12.84 25.22 15.00
C ASP A 523 13.73 26.03 14.06
N LYS A 524 13.14 26.63 13.01
CA LYS A 524 13.83 27.45 12.00
C LYS A 524 15.02 26.76 11.34
N VAL A 525 14.95 25.43 11.21
CA VAL A 525 15.93 24.62 10.48
C VAL A 525 15.67 24.61 8.98
N LEU A 526 14.46 25.00 8.58
CA LEU A 526 14.05 25.31 7.20
C LEU A 526 13.60 26.77 7.12
N VAL A 527 13.55 27.30 5.89
CA VAL A 527 13.06 28.65 5.60
C VAL A 527 11.69 28.62 4.91
N PRO A 528 10.81 29.60 5.18
CA PRO A 528 9.51 29.74 4.53
C PRO A 528 9.64 30.12 3.05
N TYR A 529 8.55 29.95 2.31
CA TYR A 529 8.42 30.42 0.94
C TYR A 529 7.58 31.70 0.86
N HIS A 530 7.81 32.49 -0.18
CA HIS A 530 6.94 33.58 -0.61
C HIS A 530 6.38 33.23 -2.00
N ASN A 531 5.05 33.11 -2.06
CA ASN A 531 4.31 32.70 -3.25
C ASN A 531 3.94 33.91 -4.12
N ILE A 532 4.16 33.81 -5.43
CA ILE A 532 3.73 34.75 -6.46
C ILE A 532 2.95 33.95 -7.52
N GLU A 533 1.62 33.99 -7.45
CA GLU A 533 0.71 33.35 -8.40
C GLU A 533 0.38 34.32 -9.53
N VAL A 534 0.68 33.94 -10.77
CA VAL A 534 0.43 34.75 -11.96
C VAL A 534 -0.51 34.00 -12.89
N ARG A 535 -1.59 34.67 -13.28
CA ARG A 535 -2.57 34.14 -14.23
C ARG A 535 -2.40 34.82 -15.58
N THR A 536 -2.18 34.04 -16.63
CA THR A 536 -2.19 34.53 -18.01
C THR A 536 -3.38 33.97 -18.77
N LYS A 537 -3.89 34.74 -19.74
CA LYS A 537 -5.09 34.38 -20.50
C LYS A 537 -4.92 33.04 -21.20
N PHE A 538 -3.80 32.83 -21.90
CA PHE A 538 -3.62 31.60 -22.67
C PHE A 538 -3.42 30.35 -21.80
N LEU A 539 -2.74 30.46 -20.66
CA LEU A 539 -2.48 29.31 -19.78
C LEU A 539 -3.73 28.88 -18.97
N GLU A 540 -4.65 29.81 -18.72
CA GLU A 540 -5.90 29.58 -17.97
C GLU A 540 -7.09 29.28 -18.89
N GLN A 541 -7.30 30.08 -19.93
CA GLN A 541 -8.50 30.06 -20.77
C GLN A 541 -8.28 29.48 -22.18
N GLY A 542 -7.02 29.45 -22.65
CA GLY A 542 -6.69 29.00 -24.00
C GLY A 542 -6.69 30.14 -25.02
N ILE A 543 -6.66 29.81 -26.30
CA ILE A 543 -6.65 30.79 -27.40
C ILE A 543 -7.94 30.61 -28.20
N ALA A 544 -8.79 31.62 -28.23
CA ALA A 544 -9.97 31.68 -29.09
C ALA A 544 -9.71 32.65 -30.24
N TYR A 545 -9.80 32.18 -31.49
CA TYR A 545 -9.49 32.98 -32.68
C TYR A 545 -10.28 34.30 -32.74
N ASP A 546 -11.57 34.25 -32.37
CA ASP A 546 -12.45 35.43 -32.40
C ASP A 546 -12.03 36.54 -31.42
N GLU A 547 -11.30 36.19 -30.37
CA GLU A 547 -10.85 37.11 -29.32
C GLU A 547 -9.44 37.68 -29.55
N LEU A 548 -8.76 37.27 -30.63
CA LEU A 548 -7.43 37.76 -30.99
C LEU A 548 -7.51 39.15 -31.64
N LEU A 549 -6.46 39.94 -31.43
CA LEU A 549 -6.29 41.23 -32.13
C LEU A 549 -6.13 40.98 -33.64
N PRO A 550 -6.52 41.94 -34.51
CA PRO A 550 -6.41 41.76 -35.96
C PRO A 550 -5.00 41.37 -36.46
N GLU A 551 -3.96 41.89 -35.81
CA GLU A 551 -2.56 41.58 -36.10
C GLU A 551 -2.16 40.16 -35.66
N ASP A 552 -2.76 39.67 -34.56
CA ASP A 552 -2.57 38.32 -34.04
C ASP A 552 -3.37 37.28 -34.83
N LYS A 553 -4.52 37.65 -35.44
CA LYS A 553 -5.31 36.76 -36.30
C LYS A 553 -4.54 36.32 -37.53
N ALA A 554 -3.85 37.24 -38.20
CA ALA A 554 -3.03 36.92 -39.38
C ALA A 554 -1.88 35.96 -39.02
N ARG A 555 -1.26 36.14 -37.85
CA ARG A 555 -0.22 35.24 -37.35
C ARG A 555 -0.77 33.88 -36.91
N TYR A 556 -1.96 33.87 -36.29
CA TYR A 556 -2.64 32.63 -35.94
C TYR A 556 -2.98 31.81 -37.19
N GLU A 557 -3.46 32.45 -38.25
CA GLU A 557 -3.69 31.80 -39.55
C GLU A 557 -2.39 31.22 -40.13
N GLU A 558 -1.27 31.94 -40.06
CA GLU A 558 0.03 31.46 -40.53
C GLU A 558 0.56 30.27 -39.71
N ASP A 559 0.46 30.34 -38.38
CA ASP A 559 1.10 29.37 -37.48
C ASP A 559 0.26 28.11 -37.24
N PHE A 560 -1.07 28.20 -37.35
CA PHE A 560 -2.01 27.12 -36.98
C PHE A 560 -2.75 26.47 -38.14
N THR A 561 -2.66 27.01 -39.36
CA THR A 561 -3.22 26.36 -40.56
C THR A 561 -2.33 25.19 -40.97
N ASP A 562 -2.91 24.00 -41.10
CA ASP A 562 -2.18 22.82 -41.54
C ASP A 562 -2.04 22.73 -43.08
N GLU A 563 -1.36 21.68 -43.57
CA GLU A 563 -1.11 21.46 -44.99
C GLU A 563 -2.41 21.24 -45.81
N ASP A 564 -3.50 20.86 -45.15
CA ASP A 564 -4.83 20.63 -45.75
C ASP A 564 -5.69 21.91 -45.71
N GLY A 565 -5.19 22.99 -45.10
CA GLY A 565 -5.89 24.28 -44.98
C GLY A 565 -6.83 24.37 -43.76
N ASP A 566 -6.79 23.39 -42.86
CA ASP A 566 -7.61 23.37 -41.65
C ASP A 566 -6.92 24.12 -40.51
N MET A 567 -7.70 24.93 -39.79
CA MET A 567 -7.24 25.75 -38.67
C MET A 567 -8.18 25.60 -37.47
N PRO A 568 -7.70 25.41 -36.24
CA PRO A 568 -8.56 25.30 -35.06
C PRO A 568 -9.15 26.65 -34.66
N ASP A 569 -10.47 26.73 -34.44
CA ASP A 569 -11.13 27.93 -33.90
C ASP A 569 -10.76 28.21 -32.42
N PHE A 570 -10.37 27.15 -31.70
CA PHE A 570 -10.03 27.21 -30.28
C PHE A 570 -8.88 26.26 -29.92
N VAL A 571 -7.87 26.79 -29.24
CA VAL A 571 -6.78 26.03 -28.62
C VAL A 571 -7.05 25.88 -27.13
N PRO A 572 -7.17 24.64 -26.61
CA PRO A 572 -7.45 24.42 -25.20
C PRO A 572 -6.18 24.62 -24.33
N PRO A 573 -6.31 25.10 -23.08
CA PRO A 573 -5.17 25.33 -22.17
C PRO A 573 -4.21 24.14 -21.96
N PRO A 574 -4.64 22.86 -21.98
CA PRO A 574 -3.75 21.70 -21.97
C PRO A 574 -2.70 21.68 -23.07
N ALA A 575 -3.01 22.21 -24.26
CA ALA A 575 -2.11 22.20 -25.41
C ALA A 575 -0.93 23.17 -25.26
N MET A 576 -1.11 24.25 -24.49
CA MET A 576 -0.08 25.22 -24.17
C MET A 576 1.05 24.56 -23.37
N ASN A 577 2.29 24.86 -23.73
CA ASN A 577 3.52 24.28 -23.16
C ASN A 577 3.66 22.76 -23.39
N GLU A 578 2.67 22.08 -23.98
CA GLU A 578 2.75 20.68 -24.39
C GLU A 578 3.30 20.56 -25.82
N PHE A 579 2.67 21.24 -26.77
CA PHE A 579 3.15 21.29 -28.16
C PHE A 579 3.00 22.67 -28.81
N ILE A 580 2.27 23.60 -28.17
CA ILE A 580 2.18 25.01 -28.58
C ILE A 580 3.02 25.85 -27.63
N PHE A 581 3.96 26.62 -28.19
CA PHE A 581 4.89 27.47 -27.45
C PHE A 581 4.72 28.92 -27.87
N ASN A 582 4.16 29.74 -26.98
CA ASN A 582 3.98 31.17 -27.23
C ASN A 582 5.19 31.95 -26.72
N GLN A 583 5.82 32.72 -27.60
CA GLN A 583 7.00 33.52 -27.29
C GLN A 583 6.70 34.57 -26.21
N ASP A 584 5.63 35.36 -26.37
CA ASP A 584 5.27 36.44 -25.46
C ASP A 584 5.09 35.96 -24.00
N THR A 585 4.40 34.82 -23.82
CA THR A 585 4.23 34.18 -22.51
C THR A 585 5.56 33.74 -21.90
N VAL A 586 6.46 33.10 -22.68
CA VAL A 586 7.75 32.61 -22.19
C VAL A 586 8.68 33.77 -21.86
N ASP A 587 8.73 34.79 -22.71
CA ASP A 587 9.55 35.98 -22.52
C ASP A 587 9.11 36.73 -21.25
N TYR A 588 7.80 36.92 -21.05
CA TYR A 588 7.27 37.50 -19.82
C TYR A 588 7.67 36.72 -18.56
N VAL A 589 7.56 35.39 -18.57
CA VAL A 589 7.96 34.53 -17.43
C VAL A 589 9.44 34.72 -17.08
N LEU A 590 10.31 34.80 -18.09
CA LEU A 590 11.76 34.97 -17.92
C LEU A 590 12.10 36.37 -17.41
N GLU A 591 11.49 37.42 -17.99
CA GLU A 591 11.66 38.79 -17.55
C GLU A 591 11.17 39.01 -16.13
N HIS A 592 10.02 38.44 -15.79
CA HIS A 592 9.45 38.51 -14.45
C HIS A 592 10.38 37.83 -13.43
N LEU A 593 10.94 36.66 -13.74
CA LEU A 593 11.95 36.01 -12.90
C LEU A 593 13.20 36.88 -12.72
N MET A 594 13.73 37.46 -13.79
CA MET A 594 14.97 38.26 -13.74
C MET A 594 14.79 39.59 -12.99
N THR A 595 13.58 40.15 -13.02
CA THR A 595 13.25 41.43 -12.37
C THR A 595 12.83 41.25 -10.91
N LYS A 596 11.97 40.28 -10.61
CA LYS A 596 11.37 40.07 -9.28
C LYS A 596 11.99 38.93 -8.48
N GLY A 597 12.76 38.05 -9.12
CA GLY A 597 13.46 36.96 -8.43
C GLY A 597 14.48 37.47 -7.42
N GLN A 598 14.68 36.71 -6.35
CA GLN A 598 15.69 37.00 -5.35
C GLN A 598 17.09 36.99 -5.99
N LYS A 599 17.88 38.01 -5.66
CA LYS A 599 19.22 38.24 -6.20
C LYS A 599 20.30 37.99 -5.14
N SER A 600 21.43 37.47 -5.59
CA SER A 600 22.67 37.24 -4.84
C SER A 600 23.72 38.32 -5.17
N ALA A 601 24.90 38.25 -4.53
CA ALA A 601 26.02 39.16 -4.77
C ALA A 601 25.65 40.66 -4.65
N GLY A 602 25.01 41.04 -3.53
CA GLY A 602 24.64 42.44 -3.29
C GLY A 602 23.43 42.96 -4.09
N GLY A 603 22.80 42.11 -4.91
CA GLY A 603 21.64 42.49 -5.74
C GLY A 603 21.92 42.50 -7.25
N ASP A 604 23.18 42.25 -7.66
CA ASP A 604 23.60 42.38 -9.05
C ASP A 604 23.33 41.13 -9.90
N LYS A 605 23.21 39.95 -9.26
CA LYS A 605 23.07 38.66 -9.96
C LYS A 605 21.84 37.91 -9.46
N LEU A 606 21.03 37.33 -10.34
CA LEU A 606 19.95 36.43 -9.90
C LEU A 606 20.51 35.31 -9.01
N GLY A 607 19.84 34.97 -7.92
CA GLY A 607 20.20 33.82 -7.09
C GLY A 607 19.90 32.49 -7.79
N LYS A 608 20.35 31.36 -7.22
CA LYS A 608 20.19 30.05 -7.89
C LYS A 608 18.70 29.75 -8.03
N SER A 609 18.29 29.38 -9.26
CA SER A 609 16.89 29.29 -9.63
C SER A 609 16.60 28.01 -10.41
N ILE A 610 15.42 27.42 -10.22
CA ILE A 610 14.97 26.25 -10.99
C ILE A 610 13.68 26.61 -11.74
N ILE A 611 13.63 26.30 -13.03
CA ILE A 611 12.40 26.37 -13.84
C ILE A 611 11.93 24.94 -14.14
N PHE A 612 10.72 24.62 -13.69
CA PHE A 612 10.09 23.32 -13.92
C PHE A 612 9.28 23.36 -15.23
N ALA A 613 9.87 22.86 -16.31
CA ALA A 613 9.26 22.84 -17.64
C ALA A 613 8.32 21.64 -17.82
N ALA A 614 7.37 21.77 -18.75
CA ALA A 614 6.35 20.76 -19.03
C ALA A 614 6.94 19.50 -19.72
N ASN A 615 7.83 19.69 -20.69
CA ASN A 615 8.53 18.62 -21.39
C ASN A 615 9.87 19.13 -21.97
N HIS A 616 10.67 18.24 -22.56
CA HIS A 616 12.00 18.59 -23.08
C HIS A 616 11.95 19.70 -24.14
N ARG A 617 10.98 19.67 -25.06
CA ARG A 617 10.85 20.68 -26.12
C ARG A 617 10.60 22.06 -25.52
N HIS A 618 9.71 22.11 -24.52
CA HIS A 618 9.47 23.34 -23.76
C HIS A 618 10.74 23.82 -23.04
N ALA A 619 11.51 22.92 -22.41
CA ALA A 619 12.73 23.29 -21.71
C ALA A 619 13.79 23.91 -22.64
N VAL A 620 13.99 23.31 -23.82
CA VAL A 620 14.89 23.85 -24.86
C VAL A 620 14.41 25.20 -25.36
N TYR A 621 13.10 25.33 -25.61
CA TYR A 621 12.53 26.61 -26.05
C TYR A 621 12.73 27.73 -25.00
N ILE A 622 12.56 27.44 -23.71
CA ILE A 622 12.84 28.40 -22.63
C ILE A 622 14.33 28.82 -22.64
N GLU A 623 15.26 27.88 -22.83
CA GLU A 623 16.71 28.17 -22.91
C GLU A 623 17.03 29.06 -24.12
N GLU A 624 16.45 28.75 -25.29
CA GLU A 624 16.61 29.55 -26.50
C GLU A 624 16.09 30.97 -26.33
N ARG A 625 14.89 31.14 -25.76
CA ARG A 625 14.30 32.45 -25.45
C ARG A 625 15.15 33.23 -24.47
N PHE A 626 15.63 32.59 -23.40
CA PHE A 626 16.52 33.23 -22.43
C PHE A 626 17.80 33.76 -23.09
N ASN A 627 18.44 32.97 -23.95
CA ASN A 627 19.66 33.36 -24.62
C ASN A 627 19.45 34.49 -25.64
N LYS A 628 18.25 34.60 -26.24
CA LYS A 628 17.86 35.72 -27.10
C LYS A 628 17.62 37.01 -26.32
N LEU A 629 16.95 36.92 -25.17
CA LEU A 629 16.65 38.09 -24.32
C LEU A 629 17.89 38.60 -23.58
N TYR A 630 18.81 37.71 -23.18
CA TYR A 630 19.98 38.04 -22.38
C TYR A 630 21.30 37.54 -23.01
N PRO A 631 21.66 38.01 -24.22
CA PRO A 631 22.85 37.55 -24.95
C PRO A 631 24.16 37.80 -24.19
N GLN A 632 24.20 38.78 -23.28
CA GLN A 632 25.37 39.09 -22.44
C GLN A 632 25.85 37.92 -21.58
N TYR A 633 25.01 36.91 -21.34
CA TYR A 633 25.34 35.73 -20.55
C TYR A 633 25.92 34.57 -21.37
N ASN A 634 26.07 34.75 -22.69
CA ASN A 634 26.78 33.83 -23.59
C ASN A 634 26.33 32.35 -23.48
N GLY A 635 25.04 32.09 -23.24
CA GLY A 635 24.49 30.72 -23.21
C GLY A 635 24.83 29.88 -21.97
N GLN A 636 25.49 30.44 -20.96
CA GLN A 636 25.94 29.66 -19.79
C GLN A 636 25.07 29.86 -18.54
N PHE A 637 24.27 30.93 -18.51
CA PHE A 637 23.55 31.33 -17.29
C PHE A 637 22.27 30.53 -17.06
N ALA A 638 21.51 30.23 -18.11
CA ALA A 638 20.38 29.31 -18.08
C ALA A 638 20.75 28.06 -18.88
N GLN A 639 20.56 26.87 -18.29
CA GLN A 639 20.84 25.61 -18.97
C GLN A 639 19.76 24.55 -18.73
N VAL A 640 19.46 23.77 -19.77
CA VAL A 640 18.60 22.58 -19.64
C VAL A 640 19.33 21.46 -18.91
N ILE A 641 18.65 20.86 -17.92
CA ILE A 641 19.10 19.71 -17.15
C ILE A 641 17.97 18.69 -17.09
N ASP A 642 17.98 17.75 -18.04
CA ASP A 642 17.02 16.64 -18.11
C ASP A 642 17.64 15.34 -18.65
N ASN A 643 16.81 14.30 -18.80
CA ASN A 643 17.26 12.96 -19.17
C ASN A 643 17.74 12.83 -20.64
N LYS A 644 17.41 13.80 -21.50
CA LYS A 644 17.87 13.85 -22.90
C LYS A 644 19.18 14.61 -23.05
N THR A 645 19.56 15.38 -22.03
CA THR A 645 20.79 16.16 -22.03
C THR A 645 22.00 15.25 -21.84
N ALA A 646 22.92 15.24 -22.82
CA ALA A 646 24.21 14.57 -22.68
C ALA A 646 24.98 15.17 -21.49
N TYR A 647 25.58 14.32 -20.66
CA TYR A 647 26.33 14.74 -19.47
C TYR A 647 25.54 15.59 -18.46
N ALA A 648 24.22 15.35 -18.32
CA ALA A 648 23.38 16.06 -17.35
C ALA A 648 23.95 16.08 -15.91
N GLN A 649 24.68 15.04 -15.52
CA GLN A 649 25.30 14.94 -14.20
C GLN A 649 26.39 16.00 -13.95
N ASP A 650 27.14 16.37 -14.99
CA ASP A 650 28.19 17.38 -14.88
C ASP A 650 27.55 18.76 -14.67
N ARG A 651 26.49 19.07 -15.43
CA ARG A 651 25.68 20.29 -15.24
C ARG A 651 25.05 20.36 -13.85
N ILE A 652 24.57 19.25 -13.30
CA ILE A 652 24.06 19.18 -11.92
C ILE A 652 25.18 19.51 -10.93
N THR A 653 26.38 18.94 -11.14
CA THR A 653 27.53 19.15 -10.26
C THR A 653 27.97 20.62 -10.25
N ASP A 654 28.02 21.24 -11.43
CA ASP A 654 28.34 22.67 -11.55
C ASP A 654 27.23 23.56 -11.00
N PHE A 655 25.96 23.19 -11.17
CA PHE A 655 24.84 23.92 -10.55
C PHE A 655 24.91 23.89 -9.02
N LYS A 656 25.33 22.76 -8.41
CA LYS A 656 25.52 22.61 -6.95
C LYS A 656 26.68 23.42 -6.40
N ALA A 657 27.72 23.65 -7.19
CA ALA A 657 28.92 24.33 -6.73
C ALA A 657 28.68 25.84 -6.56
N ALA A 658 29.01 26.35 -5.36
CA ALA A 658 28.97 27.76 -5.05
C ALA A 658 29.79 28.56 -6.08
N GLY A 659 29.19 29.60 -6.66
CA GLY A 659 29.87 30.49 -7.61
C GLY A 659 30.01 29.98 -9.05
N LYS A 660 29.67 28.72 -9.35
CA LYS A 660 29.66 28.20 -10.73
C LYS A 660 28.33 28.44 -11.44
N LEU A 661 28.37 28.50 -12.78
CA LEU A 661 27.19 28.47 -13.65
C LEU A 661 26.76 27.01 -13.92
N PRO A 662 25.48 26.75 -14.25
CA PRO A 662 24.40 27.71 -14.51
C PRO A 662 23.82 28.35 -13.25
N GLN A 663 23.17 29.49 -13.41
CA GLN A 663 22.41 30.17 -12.35
C GLN A 663 20.93 29.76 -12.38
N ILE A 664 20.39 29.51 -13.57
CA ILE A 664 19.05 28.99 -13.82
C ILE A 664 19.17 27.57 -14.38
N ALA A 665 18.60 26.60 -13.68
CA ALA A 665 18.48 25.24 -14.19
C ALA A 665 17.05 24.98 -14.68
N ILE A 666 16.89 24.72 -15.97
CA ILE A 666 15.60 24.40 -16.58
C ILE A 666 15.47 22.88 -16.61
N SER A 667 14.48 22.31 -15.93
CA SER A 667 14.41 20.86 -15.74
C SER A 667 13.03 20.27 -16.00
N VAL A 668 13.07 19.01 -16.44
CA VAL A 668 11.92 18.13 -16.62
C VAL A 668 12.15 16.89 -15.77
N ASP A 669 11.42 16.78 -14.65
CA ASP A 669 11.41 15.65 -13.70
C ASP A 669 12.74 15.31 -12.99
N MET A 670 13.90 15.74 -13.50
CA MET A 670 15.22 15.43 -12.92
C MET A 670 15.49 16.20 -11.63
N LEU A 671 15.24 17.52 -11.63
CA LEU A 671 15.44 18.37 -10.45
C LEU A 671 14.24 18.40 -9.49
N ASP A 672 13.10 17.80 -9.86
CA ASP A 672 11.88 17.73 -9.03
C ASP A 672 12.12 17.01 -7.69
N THR A 673 13.06 16.05 -7.68
CA THR A 673 13.37 15.22 -6.51
C THR A 673 14.86 15.02 -6.34
N GLY A 674 15.33 14.99 -5.09
CA GLY A 674 16.61 14.35 -4.79
C GLY A 674 17.89 15.14 -5.03
N ILE A 675 17.82 16.44 -5.33
CA ILE A 675 19.01 17.29 -5.44
C ILE A 675 19.12 18.26 -4.27
N ASP A 676 20.33 18.40 -3.76
CA ASP A 676 20.69 19.21 -2.61
C ASP A 676 21.53 20.43 -2.98
N VAL A 677 20.86 21.59 -3.05
CA VAL A 677 21.47 22.90 -3.32
C VAL A 677 20.86 23.91 -2.34
N PRO A 678 21.51 24.18 -1.20
CA PRO A 678 21.01 25.13 -0.21
C PRO A 678 20.83 26.57 -0.76
N GLU A 679 21.61 26.94 -1.77
CA GLU A 679 21.63 28.29 -2.38
C GLU A 679 20.42 28.61 -3.27
N ILE A 680 19.53 27.64 -3.54
CA ILE A 680 18.33 27.90 -4.34
C ILE A 680 17.44 28.91 -3.64
N VAL A 681 17.07 29.99 -4.32
CA VAL A 681 16.23 31.07 -3.78
C VAL A 681 15.01 31.37 -4.63
N ASN A 682 14.92 30.83 -5.86
CA ASN A 682 13.73 30.97 -6.70
C ASN A 682 13.32 29.62 -7.32
N LEU A 683 12.02 29.33 -7.30
CA LEU A 683 11.41 28.19 -8.01
C LEU A 683 10.34 28.71 -8.96
N VAL A 684 10.34 28.25 -10.20
CA VAL A 684 9.34 28.63 -11.21
C VAL A 684 8.56 27.41 -11.66
N PHE A 685 7.27 27.39 -11.34
CA PHE A 685 6.33 26.33 -11.70
C PHE A 685 5.74 26.66 -13.07
N PHE A 686 6.40 26.18 -14.12
CA PHE A 686 5.98 26.36 -15.51
C PHE A 686 5.38 25.08 -16.12
N LYS A 687 4.83 24.23 -15.24
CA LYS A 687 4.12 22.99 -15.57
C LYS A 687 2.97 22.75 -14.59
N ARG A 688 1.96 21.99 -15.02
CA ARG A 688 0.87 21.54 -14.16
C ARG A 688 1.33 20.37 -13.29
N VAL A 689 1.14 20.49 -11.99
CA VAL A 689 1.48 19.49 -10.97
C VAL A 689 0.21 19.01 -10.32
N ARG A 690 -0.14 17.75 -10.56
CA ARG A 690 -1.36 17.15 -10.01
C ARG A 690 -1.12 16.25 -8.81
N SER A 691 0.10 15.76 -8.63
CA SER A 691 0.48 14.90 -7.50
C SER A 691 0.94 15.73 -6.29
N LYS A 692 0.26 15.56 -5.15
CA LYS A 692 0.60 16.20 -3.87
C LYS A 692 2.06 15.97 -3.47
N THR A 693 2.52 14.73 -3.63
CA THR A 693 3.91 14.33 -3.41
C THR A 693 4.88 15.16 -4.26
N LYS A 694 4.68 15.21 -5.59
CA LYS A 694 5.59 15.95 -6.48
C LYS A 694 5.60 17.45 -6.12
N PHE A 695 4.43 18.00 -5.81
CA PHE A 695 4.28 19.41 -5.41
C PHE A 695 5.14 19.76 -4.20
N TRP A 696 5.01 19.02 -3.09
CA TRP A 696 5.82 19.25 -1.89
C TRP A 696 7.30 18.94 -2.08
N GLN A 697 7.66 17.98 -2.94
CA GLN A 697 9.06 17.70 -3.27
C GLN A 697 9.73 18.83 -4.07
N MET A 698 8.98 19.47 -4.96
CA MET A 698 9.42 20.66 -5.71
C MET A 698 9.62 21.84 -4.77
N ILE A 699 8.64 22.14 -3.90
CA ILE A 699 8.76 23.20 -2.87
C ILE A 699 9.97 22.96 -1.98
N GLY A 700 10.18 21.71 -1.53
CA GLY A 700 11.30 21.30 -0.70
C GLY A 700 12.69 21.54 -1.31
N ARG A 701 12.81 21.91 -2.59
CA ARG A 701 14.09 22.33 -3.17
C ARG A 701 14.57 23.68 -2.63
N GLY A 702 13.65 24.58 -2.31
CA GLY A 702 13.95 25.94 -1.84
C GLY A 702 14.02 26.10 -0.32
N THR A 703 13.56 25.13 0.47
CA THR A 703 13.36 25.29 1.93
C THR A 703 14.64 25.25 2.76
N ARG A 704 15.77 24.88 2.17
CA ARG A 704 17.04 24.70 2.90
C ARG A 704 17.63 26.03 3.35
N PHE A 705 18.01 26.11 4.62
CA PHE A 705 18.73 27.24 5.18
C PHE A 705 20.16 27.35 4.60
N CYS A 706 20.63 28.57 4.37
CA CYS A 706 21.97 28.83 3.83
C CYS A 706 22.57 30.09 4.50
N LYS A 707 23.71 29.92 5.18
CA LYS A 707 24.38 31.03 5.89
C LYS A 707 25.14 31.94 4.93
N ASN A 708 25.12 33.24 5.19
CA ASN A 708 25.86 34.28 4.45
C ASN A 708 25.59 34.31 2.94
N LEU A 709 24.45 33.80 2.46
CA LEU A 709 24.15 33.68 1.03
C LEU A 709 24.08 35.06 0.34
N PHE A 710 23.57 36.08 1.03
CA PHE A 710 23.39 37.43 0.49
C PHE A 710 24.49 38.41 0.92
N GLY A 711 25.60 37.91 1.48
CA GLY A 711 26.71 38.69 1.99
C GLY A 711 27.04 38.38 3.45
N ALA A 712 28.08 39.03 3.98
CA ALA A 712 28.51 38.84 5.36
C ALA A 712 27.35 39.10 6.34
N ALA A 713 27.04 38.10 7.18
CA ALA A 713 25.94 38.08 8.14
C ALA A 713 24.52 38.22 7.54
N LYS A 714 24.34 37.99 6.23
CA LYS A 714 23.01 37.95 5.59
C LYS A 714 22.68 36.53 5.14
N ASP A 715 22.05 35.80 6.05
CA ASP A 715 21.56 34.45 5.80
C ASP A 715 20.31 34.44 4.93
N LYS A 716 20.04 33.28 4.31
CA LYS A 716 18.78 33.05 3.60
C LYS A 716 17.62 32.99 4.60
N GLN A 717 16.65 33.89 4.44
CA GLN A 717 15.47 34.00 5.30
C GLN A 717 14.21 33.39 4.68
N CYS A 718 14.08 33.41 3.35
CA CYS A 718 12.97 32.82 2.60
C CYS A 718 13.42 32.52 1.16
N PHE A 719 12.55 31.91 0.36
CA PHE A 719 12.73 31.73 -1.09
C PHE A 719 11.43 32.03 -1.83
N TYR A 720 11.51 32.37 -3.12
CA TYR A 720 10.36 32.77 -3.92
C TYR A 720 9.86 31.61 -4.79
N ILE A 721 8.55 31.51 -4.94
CA ILE A 721 7.89 30.56 -5.82
C ILE A 721 7.02 31.35 -6.79
N PHE A 722 7.30 31.22 -8.09
CA PHE A 722 6.49 31.78 -9.16
C PHE A 722 5.61 30.66 -9.74
N ASP A 723 4.29 30.79 -9.62
CA ASP A 723 3.34 29.81 -10.15
C ASP A 723 2.52 30.39 -11.30
N TYR A 724 2.74 29.88 -12.51
CA TYR A 724 2.07 30.34 -13.73
C TYR A 724 0.92 29.41 -14.16
N LEU A 725 0.78 28.25 -13.52
CA LEU A 725 -0.12 27.18 -13.95
C LEU A 725 -1.21 26.86 -12.91
N GLY A 726 -1.38 27.73 -11.89
CA GLY A 726 -2.42 27.61 -10.87
C GLY A 726 -2.29 26.35 -10.01
N ASN A 727 -1.07 25.88 -9.76
CA ASN A 727 -0.80 24.71 -8.93
C ASN A 727 -1.24 24.94 -7.49
N PHE A 728 -0.98 26.13 -6.93
CA PHE A 728 -1.38 26.47 -5.57
C PHE A 728 -2.91 26.49 -5.43
N GLU A 729 -3.59 27.18 -6.33
CA GLU A 729 -5.05 27.15 -6.39
C GLU A 729 -5.61 25.73 -6.52
N PHE A 730 -5.03 24.90 -7.38
CA PHE A 730 -5.45 23.52 -7.55
C PHE A 730 -5.37 22.73 -6.23
N PHE A 731 -4.28 22.84 -5.47
CA PHE A 731 -4.13 22.13 -4.19
C PHE A 731 -4.93 22.75 -3.04
N ARG A 732 -5.28 24.04 -3.10
CA ARG A 732 -6.28 24.63 -2.18
C ARG A 732 -7.66 24.00 -2.39
N GLN A 733 -8.05 23.75 -3.65
CA GLN A 733 -9.34 23.14 -3.98
C GLN A 733 -9.32 21.61 -3.87
N ASN A 734 -8.17 20.98 -4.11
CA ASN A 734 -7.98 19.54 -4.12
C ASN A 734 -6.79 19.16 -3.21
N PRO A 735 -6.98 19.14 -1.87
CA PRO A 735 -5.87 18.94 -0.92
C PRO A 735 -5.09 17.63 -1.10
N GLN A 736 -5.71 16.60 -1.68
CA GLN A 736 -5.07 15.31 -1.97
C GLN A 736 -4.47 15.22 -3.40
N GLY A 737 -4.74 16.21 -4.26
CA GLY A 737 -4.34 16.18 -5.67
C GLY A 737 -5.10 15.14 -6.50
N ILE A 738 -4.61 14.88 -7.72
CA ILE A 738 -5.05 13.78 -8.57
C ILE A 738 -3.96 12.72 -8.56
N GLU A 739 -4.32 11.54 -8.09
CA GLU A 739 -3.38 10.44 -7.94
C GLU A 739 -3.20 9.65 -9.23
N SER A 740 -1.94 9.36 -9.54
CA SER A 740 -1.60 8.46 -10.64
C SER A 740 -1.89 7.02 -10.23
N ARG A 741 -2.84 6.38 -10.93
CA ARG A 741 -2.95 4.93 -10.92
C ARG A 741 -1.68 4.31 -11.50
N ASP A 742 -1.34 3.12 -11.03
CA ASP A 742 -0.25 2.38 -11.63
C ASP A 742 -0.50 2.09 -13.10
N THR A 743 0.53 2.30 -13.91
CA THR A 743 0.54 1.85 -15.28
C THR A 743 1.05 0.41 -15.29
N GLU A 744 0.16 -0.53 -15.57
CA GLU A 744 0.52 -1.90 -15.99
C GLU A 744 1.54 -1.81 -17.13
N SER A 745 2.61 -2.62 -17.09
CA SER A 745 3.51 -2.63 -18.25
C SER A 745 2.74 -3.14 -19.48
N ILE A 746 3.14 -2.73 -20.69
CA ILE A 746 2.45 -3.19 -21.91
C ILE A 746 2.47 -4.73 -21.99
N THR A 747 3.57 -5.36 -21.60
CA THR A 747 3.72 -6.82 -21.53
C THR A 747 2.77 -7.48 -20.52
N GLU A 748 2.72 -6.95 -19.30
CA GLU A 748 1.80 -7.40 -18.24
C GLU A 748 0.34 -7.27 -18.73
N SER A 749 0.00 -6.16 -19.40
CA SER A 749 -1.34 -5.91 -19.95
C SER A 749 -1.73 -6.87 -21.08
N ILE A 750 -0.79 -7.16 -21.99
CA ILE A 750 -1.00 -8.16 -23.04
C ILE A 750 -1.23 -9.54 -22.42
N PHE A 751 -0.39 -9.96 -21.47
CA PHE A 751 -0.53 -11.25 -20.79
C PHE A 751 -1.89 -11.36 -20.09
N SER A 752 -2.25 -10.34 -19.30
CA SER A 752 -3.54 -10.25 -18.61
C SER A 752 -4.72 -10.36 -19.58
N LYS A 753 -4.66 -9.67 -20.72
CA LYS A 753 -5.72 -9.71 -21.75
C LYS A 753 -5.81 -11.06 -22.45
N LYS A 754 -4.67 -11.70 -22.76
CA LYS A 754 -4.63 -13.05 -23.32
C LYS A 754 -5.25 -14.07 -22.36
N VAL A 755 -4.91 -14.02 -21.07
CA VAL A 755 -5.52 -14.89 -20.05
C VAL A 755 -7.03 -14.68 -19.97
N ARG A 756 -7.50 -13.43 -20.01
CA ARG A 756 -8.94 -13.11 -20.06
C ARG A 756 -9.60 -13.66 -21.33
N LEU A 757 -8.94 -13.55 -22.49
CA LEU A 757 -9.44 -14.11 -23.75
C LEU A 757 -9.52 -15.64 -23.70
N ILE A 758 -8.49 -16.33 -23.21
CA ILE A 758 -8.49 -17.80 -23.04
C ILE A 758 -9.66 -18.25 -22.16
N HIS A 759 -9.89 -17.54 -21.05
CA HIS A 759 -11.01 -17.80 -20.15
C HIS A 759 -12.37 -17.52 -20.83
N ARG A 760 -12.51 -16.46 -21.64
CA ARG A 760 -13.78 -16.19 -22.35
C ARG A 760 -14.05 -17.17 -23.49
N LEU A 761 -13.01 -17.59 -24.22
CA LEU A 761 -13.13 -18.51 -25.35
C LEU A 761 -13.45 -19.95 -24.93
N GLN A 762 -13.48 -20.26 -23.63
CA GLN A 762 -13.94 -21.55 -23.12
C GLN A 762 -15.48 -21.64 -23.03
N ASP A 763 -16.19 -20.51 -23.14
CA ASP A 763 -17.65 -20.47 -23.09
C ASP A 763 -18.25 -21.15 -24.33
N SER A 764 -19.43 -21.76 -24.16
CA SER A 764 -20.13 -22.50 -25.23
C SER A 764 -20.44 -21.66 -26.47
N ALA A 765 -20.54 -20.33 -26.32
CA ALA A 765 -20.70 -19.39 -27.43
C ALA A 765 -19.52 -19.43 -28.44
N PHE A 766 -18.35 -19.92 -28.01
CA PHE A 766 -17.13 -20.01 -28.83
C PHE A 766 -16.74 -21.47 -29.12
N ALA A 767 -17.68 -22.42 -29.04
CA ALA A 767 -17.41 -23.84 -29.24
C ALA A 767 -16.98 -24.23 -30.67
N ALA A 768 -17.15 -23.33 -31.66
CA ALA A 768 -16.76 -23.61 -33.04
C ALA A 768 -15.23 -23.79 -33.17
N GLU A 769 -14.83 -24.70 -34.05
CA GLU A 769 -13.44 -25.18 -34.20
C GLU A 769 -12.43 -24.04 -34.39
N ALA A 770 -12.77 -23.01 -35.18
CA ALA A 770 -11.89 -21.88 -35.42
C ALA A 770 -11.56 -21.06 -34.16
N TYR A 771 -12.52 -20.90 -33.25
CA TYR A 771 -12.31 -20.21 -31.97
C TYR A 771 -11.49 -21.06 -31.00
N GLN A 772 -11.71 -22.38 -31.01
CA GLN A 772 -10.93 -23.30 -30.18
C GLN A 772 -9.48 -23.41 -30.65
N LEU A 773 -9.24 -23.40 -31.97
CA LEU A 773 -7.88 -23.34 -32.54
C LEU A 773 -7.15 -22.07 -32.08
N TRP A 774 -7.82 -20.91 -32.13
CA TRP A 774 -7.25 -19.65 -31.65
C TRP A 774 -6.98 -19.68 -30.14
N ARG A 775 -7.92 -20.22 -29.35
CA ARG A 775 -7.75 -20.42 -27.90
C ARG A 775 -6.51 -21.25 -27.60
N THR A 776 -6.30 -22.36 -28.32
CA THR A 776 -5.10 -23.20 -28.17
C THR A 776 -3.83 -22.43 -28.48
N GLY A 777 -3.80 -21.63 -29.56
CA GLY A 777 -2.64 -20.78 -29.87
C GLY A 777 -2.34 -19.72 -28.79
N LEU A 778 -3.38 -19.16 -28.15
CA LEU A 778 -3.20 -18.26 -27.00
C LEU A 778 -2.63 -19.01 -25.79
N ILE A 779 -3.12 -20.22 -25.50
CA ILE A 779 -2.63 -21.07 -24.40
C ILE A 779 -1.16 -21.43 -24.62
N GLU A 780 -0.79 -21.88 -25.83
CA GLU A 780 0.60 -22.18 -26.19
C GLU A 780 1.51 -20.97 -25.94
N GLY A 781 1.08 -19.78 -26.36
CA GLY A 781 1.83 -18.55 -26.10
C GLY A 781 2.02 -18.25 -24.61
N ILE A 782 0.98 -18.42 -23.79
CA ILE A 782 1.06 -18.20 -22.34
C ILE A 782 1.94 -19.26 -21.66
N VAL A 783 1.77 -20.54 -22.01
CA VAL A 783 2.55 -21.64 -21.44
C VAL A 783 4.02 -21.50 -21.80
N LEU A 784 4.36 -21.16 -23.04
CA LEU A 784 5.76 -20.89 -23.44
C LEU A 784 6.35 -19.73 -22.64
N GLN A 785 5.59 -18.67 -22.39
CA GLN A 785 6.04 -17.54 -21.55
C GLN A 785 6.29 -17.95 -20.10
N ILE A 786 5.45 -18.81 -19.53
CA ILE A 786 5.60 -19.33 -18.17
C ILE A 786 6.81 -20.30 -18.10
N GLN A 787 6.97 -21.18 -19.08
CA GLN A 787 8.10 -22.12 -19.16
C GLN A 787 9.44 -21.42 -19.39
N ALA A 788 9.43 -20.26 -20.05
CA ALA A 788 10.61 -19.43 -20.24
C ALA A 788 11.04 -18.65 -18.98
N LEU A 789 10.22 -18.64 -17.91
CA LEU A 789 10.60 -18.01 -16.65
C LEU A 789 11.80 -18.74 -16.05
N ASN A 790 12.84 -17.97 -15.72
CA ASN A 790 14.03 -18.54 -15.11
C ASN A 790 13.76 -18.94 -13.64
N PRO A 791 13.80 -20.24 -13.30
CA PRO A 791 13.49 -20.75 -11.95
C PRO A 791 14.49 -20.32 -10.87
N GLU A 792 15.66 -19.80 -11.26
CA GLU A 792 16.66 -19.32 -10.32
C GLU A 792 16.35 -17.91 -9.79
N LEU A 793 15.51 -17.13 -10.50
CA LEU A 793 15.13 -15.78 -10.13
C LEU A 793 14.26 -15.79 -8.87
N VAL A 794 14.58 -14.94 -7.90
CA VAL A 794 13.87 -14.87 -6.62
C VAL A 794 12.40 -14.49 -6.80
N SER A 795 12.10 -13.55 -7.70
CA SER A 795 10.73 -13.16 -8.03
C SER A 795 9.89 -14.32 -8.57
N VAL A 796 10.51 -15.25 -9.30
CA VAL A 796 9.88 -16.46 -9.84
C VAL A 796 9.75 -17.52 -8.74
N LYS A 797 10.79 -17.74 -7.93
CA LYS A 797 10.77 -18.70 -6.79
C LYS A 797 9.65 -18.40 -5.80
N MET A 798 9.42 -17.14 -5.45
CA MET A 798 8.34 -16.75 -4.53
C MET A 798 6.94 -17.05 -5.08
N GLN A 799 6.81 -17.23 -6.40
CA GLN A 799 5.57 -17.58 -7.08
C GLN A 799 5.62 -19.00 -7.68
N TRP A 800 6.57 -19.84 -7.25
CA TRP A 800 6.85 -21.14 -7.88
C TRP A 800 5.65 -22.08 -7.87
N GLN A 801 4.82 -22.02 -6.83
CA GLN A 801 3.57 -22.79 -6.77
C GLN A 801 2.64 -22.51 -7.97
N TYR A 802 2.63 -21.28 -8.49
CA TYR A 802 1.81 -20.90 -9.64
C TYR A 802 2.52 -21.24 -10.94
N VAL A 803 3.84 -21.06 -11.02
CA VAL A 803 4.64 -21.47 -12.19
C VAL A 803 4.50 -22.97 -12.41
N GLU A 804 4.70 -23.78 -11.37
CA GLU A 804 4.60 -25.24 -11.42
C GLU A 804 3.20 -25.71 -11.83
N LYS A 805 2.14 -25.01 -11.39
CA LYS A 805 0.77 -25.33 -11.77
C LYS A 805 0.45 -24.98 -13.23
N TYR A 806 0.88 -23.82 -13.71
CA TYR A 806 0.47 -23.28 -15.02
C TYR A 806 1.52 -23.45 -16.12
N LYS A 807 2.65 -24.12 -15.87
CA LYS A 807 3.63 -24.48 -16.92
C LYS A 807 3.14 -25.60 -17.85
N ASP A 808 2.06 -26.27 -17.49
CA ASP A 808 1.47 -27.38 -18.27
C ASP A 808 0.14 -26.96 -18.88
N GLN A 809 -0.06 -27.31 -20.16
CA GLN A 809 -1.31 -27.00 -20.89
C GLN A 809 -2.56 -27.62 -20.25
N ALA A 810 -2.40 -28.72 -19.51
CA ALA A 810 -3.49 -29.39 -18.80
C ALA A 810 -4.22 -28.44 -17.82
N ALA A 811 -3.52 -27.46 -17.25
CA ALA A 811 -4.11 -26.46 -16.36
C ALA A 811 -5.07 -25.49 -17.08
N PHE A 812 -5.04 -25.44 -18.42
CA PHE A 812 -5.86 -24.55 -19.24
C PHE A 812 -7.05 -25.26 -19.91
N VAL A 813 -7.25 -26.56 -19.63
CA VAL A 813 -8.42 -27.31 -20.14
C VAL A 813 -9.71 -26.58 -19.74
N CYS A 814 -9.83 -26.17 -18.48
CA CYS A 814 -10.85 -25.26 -18.00
C CYS A 814 -10.21 -24.32 -16.97
N LEU A 815 -10.23 -23.01 -17.22
CA LEU A 815 -9.74 -22.03 -16.25
C LEU A 815 -10.91 -21.56 -15.38
N SER A 816 -10.78 -21.68 -14.06
CA SER A 816 -11.70 -21.01 -13.13
C SER A 816 -11.38 -19.50 -13.03
N ASP A 817 -12.30 -18.72 -12.49
CA ASP A 817 -12.06 -17.31 -12.16
C ASP A 817 -10.89 -17.14 -11.17
N THR A 818 -10.69 -18.11 -10.28
CA THR A 818 -9.54 -18.14 -9.37
C THR A 818 -8.24 -18.36 -10.13
N ASP A 819 -8.22 -19.26 -11.12
CA ASP A 819 -7.04 -19.49 -11.95
C ASP A 819 -6.68 -18.28 -12.79
N LYS A 820 -7.68 -17.67 -13.43
CA LYS A 820 -7.55 -16.39 -14.15
C LYS A 820 -6.94 -15.32 -13.25
N ARG A 821 -7.45 -15.18 -12.02
CA ARG A 821 -6.93 -14.21 -11.05
C ARG A 821 -5.49 -14.53 -10.66
N ASN A 822 -5.15 -15.79 -10.41
CA ASN A 822 -3.79 -16.19 -10.03
C ASN A 822 -2.78 -15.93 -11.15
N LEU A 823 -3.14 -16.28 -12.39
CA LEU A 823 -2.33 -15.98 -13.59
C LEU A 823 -2.07 -14.47 -13.73
N ILE A 824 -3.10 -13.64 -13.56
CA ILE A 824 -2.98 -12.19 -13.68
C ILE A 824 -2.19 -11.58 -12.52
N LEU A 825 -2.47 -12.00 -11.28
CA LEU A 825 -1.89 -11.38 -10.08
C LEU A 825 -0.44 -11.81 -9.84
N TYR A 826 -0.12 -13.10 -10.03
CA TYR A 826 1.16 -13.68 -9.63
C TYR A 826 2.11 -13.92 -10.81
N LEU A 827 1.60 -14.19 -12.01
CA LEU A 827 2.43 -14.53 -13.17
C LEU A 827 2.57 -13.39 -14.19
N ALA A 828 1.52 -12.58 -14.43
CA ALA A 828 1.61 -11.45 -15.37
C ALA A 828 2.74 -10.44 -15.06
N PRO A 829 3.07 -10.14 -13.78
CA PRO A 829 4.19 -9.25 -13.46
C PRO A 829 5.58 -9.85 -13.72
N LEU A 830 5.67 -11.18 -13.87
CA LEU A 830 6.93 -11.91 -14.03
C LEU A 830 7.30 -12.15 -15.50
N VAL A 831 6.31 -12.17 -16.39
CA VAL A 831 6.54 -12.50 -17.79
C VAL A 831 7.27 -11.40 -18.55
N TYR A 832 8.09 -11.84 -19.50
CA TYR A 832 8.83 -10.98 -20.42
C TYR A 832 8.43 -11.33 -21.85
N LEU A 833 8.45 -10.32 -22.72
CA LEU A 833 8.26 -10.47 -24.16
C LEU A 833 9.58 -10.09 -24.83
N ASP A 834 10.19 -11.04 -25.54
CA ASP A 834 11.40 -10.82 -26.34
C ASP A 834 11.08 -10.17 -27.69
N ASP A 835 10.20 -9.16 -27.65
CA ASP A 835 9.85 -8.33 -28.79
C ASP A 835 10.29 -6.89 -28.50
N THR A 836 11.27 -6.41 -29.27
CA THR A 836 11.82 -5.07 -29.17
C THR A 836 10.93 -4.01 -29.83
N ASP A 837 9.93 -4.39 -30.63
CA ASP A 837 9.02 -3.44 -31.28
C ASP A 837 7.92 -3.00 -30.30
N GLU A 838 8.13 -1.86 -29.66
CA GLU A 838 7.16 -1.27 -28.72
C GLU A 838 5.83 -0.89 -29.39
N TYR A 839 5.85 -0.55 -30.68
CA TYR A 839 4.65 -0.16 -31.42
C TYR A 839 3.79 -1.38 -31.75
N ALA A 840 4.41 -2.48 -32.15
CA ALA A 840 3.74 -3.75 -32.35
C ALA A 840 3.08 -4.25 -31.05
N LYS A 841 3.79 -4.17 -29.91
CA LYS A 841 3.23 -4.49 -28.58
C LYS A 841 2.08 -3.55 -28.21
N GLY A 842 2.22 -2.25 -28.46
CA GLY A 842 1.14 -1.27 -28.26
C GLY A 842 -0.11 -1.62 -29.06
N PHE A 843 0.06 -2.07 -30.30
CA PHE A 843 -1.03 -2.50 -31.17
C PHE A 843 -1.67 -3.82 -30.72
N ASP A 844 -0.89 -4.83 -30.33
CA ASP A 844 -1.41 -6.06 -29.73
C ASP A 844 -2.27 -5.74 -28.49
N ASN A 845 -1.78 -4.84 -27.64
CA ASN A 845 -2.48 -4.40 -26.43
C ASN A 845 -3.82 -3.69 -26.73
N LEU A 846 -3.87 -2.91 -27.82
CA LEU A 846 -5.09 -2.27 -28.33
C LEU A 846 -6.07 -3.33 -28.84
N MET A 847 -5.62 -4.21 -29.73
CA MET A 847 -6.47 -5.20 -30.41
C MET A 847 -7.08 -6.21 -29.44
N TYR A 848 -6.28 -6.79 -28.53
CA TYR A 848 -6.83 -7.68 -27.50
C TYR A 848 -7.80 -6.95 -26.56
N GLY A 849 -7.54 -5.66 -26.28
CA GLY A 849 -8.46 -4.81 -25.52
C GLY A 849 -9.79 -4.60 -26.25
N MET A 850 -9.76 -4.41 -27.57
CA MET A 850 -10.95 -4.28 -28.41
C MET A 850 -11.77 -5.57 -28.44
N MET A 851 -11.11 -6.71 -28.61
CA MET A 851 -11.78 -8.03 -28.60
C MET A 851 -12.50 -8.28 -27.28
N LEU A 852 -11.85 -8.00 -26.14
CA LEU A 852 -12.49 -8.11 -24.83
C LEU A 852 -13.65 -7.14 -24.67
N ALA A 853 -13.49 -5.89 -25.12
CA ALA A 853 -14.57 -4.90 -25.08
C ALA A 853 -15.77 -5.29 -25.95
N GLN A 854 -15.54 -5.97 -27.07
CA GLN A 854 -16.60 -6.52 -27.92
C GLN A 854 -17.34 -7.65 -27.23
N ILE A 855 -16.63 -8.60 -26.61
CA ILE A 855 -17.23 -9.71 -25.85
C ILE A 855 -18.08 -9.18 -24.68
N GLU A 856 -17.58 -8.16 -23.98
CA GLU A 856 -18.20 -7.61 -22.76
C GLU A 856 -19.22 -6.48 -23.04
N GLY A 857 -19.45 -6.11 -24.32
CA GLY A 857 -20.40 -5.05 -24.69
C GLY A 857 -20.01 -3.66 -24.18
N LEU A 858 -18.72 -3.40 -24.02
CA LEU A 858 -18.19 -2.22 -23.33
C LEU A 858 -18.06 -0.99 -24.27
N PRO A 859 -18.33 0.25 -23.79
CA PRO A 859 -18.20 1.48 -24.59
C PRO A 859 -16.80 1.71 -25.21
N GLN A 860 -15.77 1.12 -24.60
CA GLN A 860 -14.37 1.17 -25.02
C GLN A 860 -14.19 0.63 -26.45
N PHE A 861 -15.06 -0.28 -26.92
CA PHE A 861 -15.01 -0.79 -28.29
C PHE A 861 -15.17 0.33 -29.33
N LYS A 862 -16.06 1.31 -29.08
CA LYS A 862 -16.25 2.46 -30.00
C LYS A 862 -14.99 3.32 -30.13
N LYS A 863 -14.26 3.49 -29.02
CA LYS A 863 -12.97 4.20 -29.00
C LYS A 863 -11.92 3.42 -29.78
N GLY A 864 -11.83 2.11 -29.54
CA GLY A 864 -10.91 1.23 -30.27
C GLY A 864 -11.18 1.20 -31.77
N LYS A 865 -12.46 1.17 -32.20
CA LYS A 865 -12.85 1.28 -33.60
C LYS A 865 -12.27 2.54 -34.26
N ARG A 866 -12.44 3.71 -33.63
CA ARG A 866 -11.86 4.97 -34.15
C ARG A 866 -10.34 4.88 -34.26
N GLN A 867 -9.67 4.41 -33.21
CA GLN A 867 -8.20 4.28 -33.19
C GLN A 867 -7.69 3.33 -34.29
N LEU A 868 -8.37 2.21 -34.52
CA LEU A 868 -7.98 1.28 -35.59
C LEU A 868 -8.22 1.88 -36.98
N THR A 869 -9.31 2.63 -37.18
CA THR A 869 -9.56 3.36 -38.42
C THR A 869 -8.48 4.42 -38.69
N ASP A 870 -8.06 5.17 -37.66
CA ASP A 870 -6.99 6.17 -37.77
C ASP A 870 -5.64 5.52 -38.11
N ILE A 871 -5.32 4.40 -37.47
CA ILE A 871 -4.12 3.60 -37.77
C ILE A 871 -4.14 3.13 -39.24
N SER A 872 -5.27 2.57 -39.70
CA SER A 872 -5.44 2.13 -41.08
C SER A 872 -5.32 3.30 -42.07
N ALA A 873 -5.87 4.47 -41.76
CA ALA A 873 -5.70 5.67 -42.58
C ALA A 873 -4.25 6.14 -42.65
N GLY A 874 -3.53 6.12 -41.53
CA GLY A 874 -2.10 6.39 -41.47
C GLY A 874 -1.29 5.43 -42.34
N LEU A 875 -1.62 4.13 -42.30
CA LEU A 875 -0.96 3.11 -43.13
C LEU A 875 -1.27 3.31 -44.61
N ALA A 876 -2.51 3.62 -44.98
CA ALA A 876 -2.90 3.88 -46.37
C ALA A 876 -2.09 5.04 -47.00
N LYS A 877 -1.77 6.08 -46.21
CA LYS A 877 -0.89 7.20 -46.64
C LYS A 877 0.55 6.76 -46.97
N ARG A 878 0.95 5.54 -46.60
CA ARG A 878 2.29 4.96 -46.81
C ARG A 878 2.30 3.84 -47.86
N ILE A 879 1.40 3.89 -48.84
CA ILE A 879 1.25 2.88 -49.92
C ILE A 879 2.53 2.64 -50.76
N SER A 880 3.48 3.59 -50.75
CA SER A 880 4.78 3.43 -51.40
C SER A 880 5.65 2.33 -50.74
N ILE A 881 5.35 1.93 -49.50
CA ILE A 881 6.02 0.85 -48.79
C ILE A 881 5.46 -0.50 -49.30
N PRO A 882 6.29 -1.40 -49.86
CA PRO A 882 5.81 -2.66 -50.46
C PRO A 882 4.98 -3.54 -49.50
N GLN A 883 5.37 -3.61 -48.22
CA GLN A 883 4.67 -4.38 -47.19
C GLN A 883 3.27 -3.84 -46.88
N VAL A 884 3.10 -2.51 -46.94
CA VAL A 884 1.81 -1.84 -46.77
C VAL A 884 0.94 -2.05 -48.01
N LYS A 885 1.53 -1.94 -49.20
CA LYS A 885 0.84 -2.17 -50.48
C LYS A 885 0.26 -3.59 -50.58
N GLU A 886 0.96 -4.60 -50.06
CA GLU A 886 0.49 -5.98 -50.03
C GLU A 886 -0.80 -6.15 -49.20
N LYS A 887 -0.96 -5.35 -48.12
CA LYS A 887 -2.12 -5.41 -47.21
C LYS A 887 -3.17 -4.33 -47.48
N ILE A 888 -3.07 -3.61 -48.59
CA ILE A 888 -3.89 -2.41 -48.86
C ILE A 888 -5.39 -2.71 -48.94
N GLU A 889 -5.78 -3.87 -49.47
CA GLU A 889 -7.19 -4.28 -49.55
C GLU A 889 -7.81 -4.42 -48.14
N LEU A 890 -7.06 -5.01 -47.21
CA LEU A 890 -7.46 -5.11 -45.80
C LEU A 890 -7.48 -3.73 -45.11
N ILE A 891 -6.50 -2.88 -45.40
CA ILE A 891 -6.43 -1.53 -44.82
C ILE A 891 -7.64 -0.69 -45.26
N HIS A 892 -8.02 -0.75 -46.54
CA HIS A 892 -9.18 -0.05 -47.06
C HIS A 892 -10.50 -0.63 -46.53
N SER A 893 -10.60 -1.96 -46.38
CA SER A 893 -11.84 -2.57 -45.87
C SER A 893 -12.15 -2.11 -44.45
N ILE A 894 -11.15 -1.93 -43.58
CA ILE A 894 -11.30 -1.41 -42.21
C ILE A 894 -11.94 0.00 -42.16
N GLN A 895 -11.81 0.78 -43.23
CA GLN A 895 -12.41 2.12 -43.33
C GLN A 895 -13.91 2.09 -43.70
N THR A 896 -14.43 0.93 -44.10
CA THR A 896 -15.82 0.78 -44.54
C THR A 896 -16.75 0.39 -43.39
N ASP A 897 -17.99 0.89 -43.43
CA ASP A 897 -19.02 0.46 -42.48
C ASP A 897 -19.39 -1.03 -42.62
N GLU A 898 -19.23 -1.59 -43.83
CA GLU A 898 -19.51 -3.00 -44.11
C GLU A 898 -18.60 -3.94 -43.31
N PHE A 899 -17.30 -3.65 -43.24
CA PHE A 899 -16.36 -4.39 -42.40
C PHE A 899 -16.84 -4.44 -40.95
N TRP A 900 -17.20 -3.28 -40.38
CA TRP A 900 -17.62 -3.19 -38.98
C TRP A 900 -18.97 -3.82 -38.66
N ARG A 901 -19.84 -4.01 -39.66
CA ARG A 901 -21.10 -4.75 -39.48
C ARG A 901 -20.87 -6.25 -39.37
N ASN A 902 -19.81 -6.76 -39.99
CA ASN A 902 -19.53 -8.20 -40.10
C ASN A 902 -18.32 -8.65 -39.26
N ALA A 903 -17.58 -7.72 -38.64
CA ALA A 903 -16.37 -8.02 -37.89
C ALA A 903 -16.66 -8.81 -36.60
N ASP A 904 -16.20 -10.06 -36.56
CA ASP A 904 -16.13 -10.90 -35.37
C ASP A 904 -14.71 -10.94 -34.77
N LEU A 905 -14.50 -11.71 -33.70
CA LEU A 905 -13.18 -11.73 -33.03
C LEU A 905 -12.09 -12.33 -33.92
N LEU A 906 -12.43 -13.33 -34.76
CA LEU A 906 -11.49 -13.94 -35.70
C LEU A 906 -11.07 -12.95 -36.80
N THR A 907 -12.01 -12.12 -37.25
CA THR A 907 -11.73 -11.00 -38.16
C THR A 907 -10.76 -10.01 -37.52
N LEU A 908 -11.00 -9.62 -36.26
CA LEU A 908 -10.10 -8.73 -35.53
C LEU A 908 -8.72 -9.35 -35.28
N GLU A 909 -8.63 -10.67 -35.06
CA GLU A 909 -7.35 -11.37 -34.90
C GLU A 909 -6.57 -11.40 -36.22
N THR A 910 -7.28 -11.60 -37.33
CA THR A 910 -6.70 -11.52 -38.67
C THR A 910 -6.14 -10.12 -38.94
N VAL A 911 -6.88 -9.07 -38.57
CA VAL A 911 -6.40 -7.68 -38.68
C VAL A 911 -5.18 -7.44 -37.78
N ARG A 912 -5.22 -7.92 -36.52
CA ARG A 912 -4.09 -7.80 -35.61
C ARG A 912 -2.84 -8.41 -36.22
N ALA A 913 -2.91 -9.68 -36.64
CA ALA A 913 -1.77 -10.40 -37.19
C ALA A 913 -1.24 -9.76 -38.49
N ALA A 914 -2.11 -9.25 -39.36
CA ALA A 914 -1.72 -8.68 -40.64
C ALA A 914 -1.09 -7.28 -40.54
N LEU A 915 -1.53 -6.44 -39.60
CA LEU A 915 -1.09 -5.05 -39.50
C LEU A 915 0.01 -4.81 -38.48
N ARG A 916 0.22 -5.75 -37.54
CA ARG A 916 1.17 -5.65 -36.42
C ARG A 916 2.54 -5.11 -36.81
N ASP A 917 3.19 -5.73 -37.80
CA ASP A 917 4.57 -5.40 -38.16
C ASP A 917 4.67 -4.13 -39.04
N LEU A 918 3.53 -3.57 -39.45
CA LEU A 918 3.42 -2.36 -40.26
C LEU A 918 3.29 -1.09 -39.41
N ILE A 919 2.91 -1.19 -38.13
CA ILE A 919 2.64 -0.04 -37.24
C ILE A 919 3.88 0.86 -37.10
N LYS A 920 5.08 0.29 -37.17
CA LYS A 920 6.34 1.05 -37.15
C LYS A 920 6.45 2.13 -38.23
N PHE A 921 5.70 2.03 -39.33
CA PHE A 921 5.75 2.97 -40.46
C PHE A 921 4.88 4.23 -40.28
N ILE A 922 4.03 4.26 -39.26
CA ILE A 922 3.15 5.41 -38.96
C ILE A 922 3.54 6.17 -37.69
N VAL A 923 4.69 5.81 -37.10
CA VAL A 923 5.23 6.42 -35.88
C VAL A 923 5.52 7.92 -36.05
N ASP A 924 6.04 8.30 -37.22
CA ASP A 924 6.35 9.70 -37.54
C ASP A 924 5.10 10.57 -37.73
N ALA A 925 3.91 9.96 -37.87
CA ALA A 925 2.65 10.67 -38.08
C ALA A 925 1.92 11.04 -36.76
N GLY A 926 2.43 10.59 -35.61
CA GLY A 926 1.76 10.75 -34.31
C GLY A 926 2.24 11.93 -33.46
N GLY A 927 3.34 12.59 -33.81
CA GLY A 927 3.75 13.82 -33.15
C GLY A 927 2.98 14.99 -33.73
N ARG A 928 2.09 15.64 -32.96
CA ARG A 928 1.66 16.99 -33.33
C ARG A 928 2.93 17.83 -33.54
N ASN A 929 3.10 18.38 -34.73
CA ASN A 929 4.18 19.32 -35.02
C ASN A 929 4.12 20.43 -33.95
N SER A 930 5.29 20.88 -33.46
CA SER A 930 5.25 21.98 -32.50
C SER A 930 4.91 23.25 -33.23
N ILE A 931 3.94 23.96 -32.68
CA ILE A 931 3.54 25.26 -33.17
C ILE A 931 4.27 26.28 -32.28
N TYR A 932 5.11 27.11 -32.89
CA TYR A 932 5.75 28.23 -32.24
C TYR A 932 5.05 29.49 -32.73
N THR A 933 4.51 30.27 -31.80
CA THR A 933 3.77 31.48 -32.14
C THR A 933 4.21 32.64 -31.26
N ASN A 934 3.81 33.85 -31.63
CA ASN A 934 4.09 35.07 -30.88
C ASN A 934 2.85 35.96 -30.88
N LEU A 935 1.84 35.51 -30.13
CA LEU A 935 0.56 36.18 -29.92
C LEU A 935 0.61 36.89 -28.56
N ALA A 936 -0.02 38.06 -28.47
CA ALA A 936 -0.05 38.83 -27.23
C ALA A 936 -0.84 38.08 -26.14
N ASP A 937 -0.18 37.73 -25.02
CA ASP A 937 -0.81 37.10 -23.87
C ASP A 937 -1.03 38.14 -22.76
N SER A 938 -2.24 38.17 -22.20
CA SER A 938 -2.60 39.18 -21.19
C SER A 938 -2.56 38.58 -19.79
N ILE A 939 -2.03 39.36 -18.84
CA ILE A 939 -2.03 39.00 -17.42
C ILE A 939 -3.44 39.26 -16.87
N LEU A 940 -4.10 38.20 -16.42
CA LEU A 940 -5.42 38.27 -15.82
C LEU A 940 -5.36 38.70 -14.34
N GLY A 941 -4.26 38.39 -13.66
CA GLY A 941 -4.04 38.81 -12.28
C GLY A 941 -2.74 38.28 -11.67
N VAL A 942 -2.27 38.96 -10.62
CA VAL A 942 -1.14 38.53 -9.79
C VAL A 942 -1.59 38.52 -8.34
N ARG A 943 -1.32 37.43 -7.63
CA ARG A 943 -1.63 37.25 -6.21
C ARG A 943 -0.36 36.85 -5.47
N GLU A 944 0.02 37.62 -4.45
CA GLU A 944 1.27 37.42 -3.70
C GLU A 944 0.99 37.07 -2.24
N GLY A 945 1.88 36.27 -1.64
CA GLY A 945 1.95 36.07 -0.19
C GLY A 945 0.96 35.08 0.42
N GLU A 946 0.13 34.41 -0.38
CA GLU A 946 -0.79 33.40 0.15
C GLU A 946 -0.15 32.04 0.30
N THR A 947 -0.16 31.53 1.53
CA THR A 947 0.36 30.21 1.87
C THR A 947 -0.73 29.15 1.77
N ILE A 948 -0.34 27.97 1.31
CA ILE A 948 -1.10 26.74 1.52
C ILE A 948 -0.56 26.12 2.79
N TYR A 949 -1.41 26.01 3.80
CA TYR A 949 -1.12 25.15 4.93
C TYR A 949 -1.17 23.71 4.43
N PRO A 950 -0.14 22.87 4.70
CA PRO A 950 -0.35 21.44 4.65
C PRO A 950 -1.61 21.15 5.44
N ALA A 951 -2.54 20.37 4.89
CA ALA A 951 -3.65 19.87 5.68
C ALA A 951 -3.03 19.02 6.81
N TYR A 952 -2.82 19.64 7.97
CA TYR A 952 -2.49 18.96 9.21
C TYR A 952 -3.74 18.15 9.53
N ASP A 953 -3.59 16.83 9.59
CA ASP A 953 -4.70 15.99 9.97
C ASP A 953 -4.93 16.25 11.46
N PHE A 954 -5.98 16.99 11.81
CA PHE A 954 -6.34 17.32 13.20
C PHE A 954 -6.54 16.05 14.05
N GLU A 955 -6.73 14.91 13.40
CA GLU A 955 -6.67 13.57 13.98
C GLU A 955 -5.36 13.32 14.77
N ASP A 956 -4.19 13.81 14.32
CA ASP A 956 -2.89 13.51 14.93
C ASP A 956 -2.72 14.12 16.33
N TYR A 957 -3.13 15.37 16.51
CA TYR A 957 -3.08 16.01 17.83
C TYR A 957 -4.12 15.39 18.79
N ARG A 958 -5.32 15.06 18.28
CA ARG A 958 -6.32 14.34 19.07
C ARG A 958 -5.78 12.98 19.53
N LEU A 959 -5.06 12.29 18.65
CA LEU A 959 -4.46 10.99 18.96
C LEU A 959 -3.31 11.11 19.96
N LYS A 960 -2.45 12.13 19.87
CA LYS A 960 -1.39 12.42 20.84
C LYS A 960 -1.95 12.62 22.24
N VAL A 961 -2.99 13.45 22.37
CA VAL A 961 -3.67 13.70 23.65
C VAL A 961 -4.34 12.43 24.17
N ASN A 962 -5.04 11.68 23.31
CA ASN A 962 -5.66 10.40 23.68
C ASN A 962 -4.63 9.40 24.22
N ARG A 963 -3.53 9.21 23.49
CA ARG A 963 -2.45 8.30 23.85
C ARG A 963 -1.75 8.71 25.15
N TYR A 964 -1.53 10.01 25.35
CA TYR A 964 -0.92 10.50 26.57
C TYR A 964 -1.79 10.18 27.80
N ILE A 965 -3.09 10.45 27.72
CA ILE A 965 -4.03 10.20 28.82
C ILE A 965 -4.14 8.70 29.13
N GLU A 966 -4.15 7.85 28.10
CA GLU A 966 -4.17 6.40 28.26
C GLU A 966 -2.87 5.83 28.86
N ALA A 967 -1.71 6.35 28.45
CA ALA A 967 -0.40 5.90 28.93
C ALA A 967 -0.01 6.45 30.31
N ASN A 968 -0.56 7.60 30.71
CA ASN A 968 -0.21 8.30 31.96
C ASN A 968 -1.38 8.28 32.96
N LYS A 969 -2.08 7.16 33.02
CA LYS A 969 -3.20 6.92 33.94
C LYS A 969 -2.86 7.09 35.42
N ASP A 970 -1.59 6.93 35.78
CA ASP A 970 -1.05 7.08 37.13
C ASP A 970 -0.58 8.52 37.45
N ASN A 971 -0.60 9.43 36.47
CA ASN A 971 -0.35 10.85 36.73
C ASN A 971 -1.36 11.38 37.75
N LEU A 972 -0.90 12.14 38.75
CA LEU A 972 -1.73 12.56 39.88
C LEU A 972 -3.02 13.30 39.47
N ALA A 973 -2.94 14.20 38.47
CA ALA A 973 -4.10 14.95 37.98
C ALA A 973 -5.09 14.05 37.25
N ILE A 974 -4.59 13.15 36.39
CA ILE A 974 -5.41 12.18 35.64
C ILE A 974 -6.05 11.17 36.61
N HIS A 975 -5.28 10.63 37.55
CA HIS A 975 -5.74 9.71 38.58
C HIS A 975 -6.85 10.33 39.44
N LYS A 976 -6.71 11.59 39.88
CA LYS A 976 -7.75 12.31 40.62
C LYS A 976 -9.05 12.41 39.81
N LEU A 977 -8.96 12.79 38.54
CA LEU A 977 -10.13 12.91 37.66
C LEU A 977 -10.83 11.56 37.42
N ARG A 978 -10.07 10.47 37.23
CA ARG A 978 -10.61 9.11 37.07
C ARG A 978 -11.27 8.58 38.34
N ASN A 979 -10.80 9.01 39.51
CA ASN A 979 -11.35 8.63 40.82
C ASN A 979 -12.38 9.61 41.38
N ASN A 980 -12.92 10.51 40.55
CA ASN A 980 -13.90 11.54 40.93
C ASN A 980 -13.46 12.46 42.10
N ILE A 981 -12.15 12.74 42.19
CA ILE A 981 -11.56 13.67 43.17
C ILE A 981 -11.35 15.03 42.48
N PRO A 982 -11.79 16.16 43.08
CA PRO A 982 -11.56 17.49 42.51
C PRO A 982 -10.07 17.83 42.37
N LEU A 983 -9.73 18.63 41.35
CA LEU A 983 -8.37 19.09 41.12
C LEU A 983 -7.99 20.24 42.07
N THR A 984 -6.72 20.31 42.48
CA THR A 984 -6.13 21.52 43.10
C THR A 984 -5.61 22.48 42.03
N ALA A 985 -5.32 23.73 42.37
CA ALA A 985 -4.74 24.70 41.43
C ALA A 985 -3.46 24.18 40.76
N ALA A 986 -2.56 23.53 41.54
CA ALA A 986 -1.33 22.95 41.01
C ALA A 986 -1.58 21.77 40.05
N ASP A 987 -2.61 20.94 40.30
CA ASP A 987 -2.96 19.85 39.37
C ASP A 987 -3.49 20.40 38.04
N TYR A 988 -4.26 21.48 38.07
CA TYR A 988 -4.82 22.11 36.88
C TYR A 988 -3.73 22.76 36.03
N GLU A 989 -2.82 23.53 36.64
CA GLU A 989 -1.68 24.15 35.94
C GLU A 989 -0.77 23.08 35.31
N SER A 990 -0.53 21.97 36.00
CA SER A 990 0.23 20.86 35.44
C SER A 990 -0.47 20.26 34.23
N LEU A 991 -1.79 20.06 34.29
CA LEU A 991 -2.58 19.49 33.20
C LEU A 991 -2.64 20.45 31.99
N GLU A 992 -2.78 21.76 32.24
CA GLU A 992 -2.77 22.80 31.19
C GLU A 992 -1.41 22.85 30.49
N TYR A 993 -0.31 22.82 31.25
CA TYR A 993 1.04 22.80 30.69
C TYR A 993 1.30 21.55 29.83
N ILE A 994 0.82 20.38 30.28
CA ILE A 994 0.96 19.14 29.51
C ILE A 994 0.15 19.21 28.22
N LEU A 995 -1.12 19.59 28.30
CA LEU A 995 -2.04 19.56 27.17
C LEU A 995 -1.78 20.69 26.17
N THR A 996 -1.32 21.86 26.60
CA THR A 996 -1.14 23.05 25.74
C THR A 996 0.30 23.56 25.64
N GLY A 997 1.25 22.79 26.18
CA GLY A 997 2.70 23.00 26.05
C GLY A 997 3.44 21.75 25.54
N ASP A 998 3.39 20.65 26.29
CA ASP A 998 4.17 19.44 25.96
C ASP A 998 3.61 18.65 24.76
N LEU A 999 2.28 18.55 24.65
CA LEU A 999 1.62 17.75 23.61
C LEU A 999 1.29 18.55 22.33
N GLY A 1000 1.23 19.87 22.44
CA GLY A 1000 0.97 20.83 21.36
C GLY A 1000 0.61 22.19 21.93
N SER A 1001 0.18 23.13 21.10
CA SER A 1001 -0.11 24.52 21.52
C SER A 1001 -1.54 24.73 21.98
N ARG A 1002 -1.81 25.85 22.65
CA ARG A 1002 -3.18 26.29 22.98
C ARG A 1002 -4.08 26.42 21.76
N SER A 1003 -3.54 26.88 20.62
CA SER A 1003 -4.27 26.95 19.35
C SER A 1003 -4.65 25.56 18.82
N ASP A 1004 -3.77 24.57 18.98
CA ASP A 1004 -4.05 23.19 18.57
C ASP A 1004 -5.16 22.57 19.42
N TYR A 1005 -5.17 22.88 20.73
CA TYR A 1005 -6.23 22.48 21.65
C TYR A 1005 -7.59 23.06 21.26
N GLU A 1006 -7.65 24.38 21.02
CA GLU A 1006 -8.89 25.07 20.63
C GLU A 1006 -9.43 24.56 19.28
N GLN A 1007 -8.56 24.29 18.30
CA GLN A 1007 -8.99 23.75 17.01
C GLN A 1007 -9.44 22.28 17.07
N ALA A 1008 -8.78 21.44 17.90
CA ALA A 1008 -9.09 20.02 17.99
C ALA A 1008 -10.27 19.68 18.92
N PHE A 1009 -10.40 20.41 20.02
CA PHE A 1009 -11.34 20.11 21.12
C PHE A 1009 -12.27 21.28 21.49
N GLY A 1010 -12.17 22.43 20.81
CA GLY A 1010 -12.98 23.62 21.10
C GLY A 1010 -12.76 24.13 22.53
N ASP A 1011 -13.83 24.64 23.14
CA ASP A 1011 -13.82 25.17 24.52
C ASP A 1011 -13.96 24.07 25.59
N THR A 1012 -13.61 22.81 25.28
CA THR A 1012 -13.80 21.70 26.23
C THR A 1012 -12.83 21.85 27.42
N PRO A 1013 -13.33 21.94 28.68
CA PRO A 1013 -12.47 22.00 29.85
C PRO A 1013 -11.57 20.76 29.97
N PHE A 1014 -10.30 20.96 30.36
CA PHE A 1014 -9.29 19.89 30.40
C PHE A 1014 -9.74 18.66 31.21
N GLY A 1015 -10.37 18.86 32.37
CA GLY A 1015 -10.82 17.76 33.21
C GLY A 1015 -11.95 16.92 32.61
N LEU A 1016 -12.82 17.52 31.79
CA LEU A 1016 -13.86 16.79 31.05
C LEU A 1016 -13.26 16.01 29.89
N LEU A 1017 -12.26 16.58 29.20
CA LEU A 1017 -11.53 15.88 28.14
C LEU A 1017 -10.84 14.62 28.69
N VAL A 1018 -10.12 14.74 29.80
CA VAL A 1018 -9.46 13.61 30.46
C VAL A 1018 -10.46 12.53 30.87
N ARG A 1019 -11.64 12.90 31.39
CA ARG A 1019 -12.67 11.91 31.76
C ARG A 1019 -13.32 11.23 30.55
N LYS A 1020 -13.47 11.94 29.44
CA LYS A 1020 -13.99 11.38 28.20
C LYS A 1020 -13.05 10.32 27.61
N ILE A 1021 -11.75 10.52 27.78
CA ILE A 1021 -10.71 9.64 27.25
C ILE A 1021 -10.35 8.53 28.26
N GLY A 1022 -9.86 8.93 29.44
CA GLY A 1022 -9.35 8.04 30.48
C GLY A 1022 -10.42 7.34 31.33
N LYS A 1023 -11.71 7.68 31.11
CA LYS A 1023 -12.90 7.09 31.75
C LYS A 1023 -12.96 7.28 33.26
N LEU A 1024 -14.11 6.98 33.87
CA LEU A 1024 -14.27 7.06 35.33
C LEU A 1024 -14.13 5.65 35.94
N GLU A 1025 -13.44 5.53 37.07
CA GLU A 1025 -13.33 4.26 37.80
C GLU A 1025 -14.68 3.82 38.33
N TYR A 1026 -14.98 2.52 38.19
CA TYR A 1026 -16.25 1.94 38.62
C TYR A 1026 -16.52 2.20 40.11
N ASP A 1027 -15.52 1.98 40.96
CA ASP A 1027 -15.65 2.17 42.40
C ASP A 1027 -15.89 3.64 42.77
N ALA A 1028 -15.26 4.57 42.05
CA ALA A 1028 -15.46 6.01 42.26
C ALA A 1028 -16.87 6.45 41.83
N ALA A 1029 -17.36 5.94 40.70
CA ALA A 1029 -18.72 6.16 40.24
C ALA A 1029 -19.74 5.57 41.23
N MET A 1030 -19.56 4.30 41.62
CA MET A 1030 -20.45 3.58 42.51
C MET A 1030 -20.51 4.22 43.91
N LYS A 1031 -19.39 4.74 44.41
CA LYS A 1031 -19.32 5.45 45.70
C LYS A 1031 -20.27 6.64 45.76
N VAL A 1032 -20.43 7.40 44.67
CA VAL A 1032 -21.35 8.54 44.59
C VAL A 1032 -22.81 8.10 44.74
N PHE A 1033 -23.17 6.96 44.16
CA PHE A 1033 -24.54 6.45 44.20
C PHE A 1033 -24.79 5.46 45.35
N SER A 1034 -23.76 5.10 46.12
CA SER A 1034 -23.85 4.09 47.18
C SER A 1034 -24.82 4.48 48.30
N GLU A 1035 -24.78 5.73 48.77
CA GLU A 1035 -25.72 6.24 49.77
C GLU A 1035 -27.16 6.27 49.26
N PHE A 1036 -27.34 6.58 47.97
CA PHE A 1036 -28.66 6.55 47.32
C PHE A 1036 -29.20 5.12 47.20
N ILE A 1037 -28.35 4.15 46.87
CA ILE A 1037 -28.71 2.73 46.76
C ILE A 1037 -29.02 2.11 48.14
N ASN A 1038 -28.33 2.56 49.19
CA ASN A 1038 -28.50 2.07 50.56
C ASN A 1038 -29.73 2.66 51.28
N ASP A 1039 -30.47 3.58 50.66
CA ASP A 1039 -31.76 4.03 51.16
C ASP A 1039 -32.78 2.86 51.12
N GLN A 1040 -33.42 2.54 52.26
CA GLN A 1040 -34.27 1.36 52.47
C GLN A 1040 -35.58 1.37 51.65
N ALA A 1041 -35.77 2.34 50.76
CA ALA A 1041 -36.99 2.56 49.98
C ALA A 1041 -36.85 2.32 48.46
N LEU A 1042 -35.74 1.73 47.97
CA LEU A 1042 -35.56 1.44 46.54
C LEU A 1042 -35.97 0.00 46.16
N SER A 1043 -36.72 -0.12 45.08
CA SER A 1043 -37.06 -1.40 44.44
C SER A 1043 -35.89 -1.95 43.62
N GLN A 1044 -35.89 -3.25 43.36
CA GLN A 1044 -34.86 -3.90 42.55
C GLN A 1044 -34.75 -3.31 41.13
N ALA A 1045 -35.86 -2.91 40.52
CA ALA A 1045 -35.88 -2.24 39.21
C ALA A 1045 -35.20 -0.86 39.26
N GLN A 1046 -35.37 -0.10 40.35
CA GLN A 1046 -34.70 1.18 40.57
C GLN A 1046 -33.20 1.02 40.79
N ILE A 1047 -32.76 -0.02 41.53
CA ILE A 1047 -31.34 -0.31 41.74
C ILE A 1047 -30.65 -0.67 40.41
N VAL A 1048 -31.29 -1.50 39.58
CA VAL A 1048 -30.77 -1.83 38.24
C VAL A 1048 -30.65 -0.58 37.38
N PHE A 1049 -31.61 0.35 37.47
CA PHE A 1049 -31.54 1.62 36.76
C PHE A 1049 -30.35 2.49 37.20
N VAL A 1050 -30.12 2.62 38.51
CA VAL A 1050 -28.98 3.39 39.02
C VAL A 1050 -27.66 2.76 38.57
N LYS A 1051 -27.56 1.41 38.56
CA LYS A 1051 -26.38 0.72 38.00
C LYS A 1051 -26.16 1.01 36.51
N LYS A 1052 -27.22 1.10 35.70
CA LYS A 1052 -27.10 1.54 34.30
C LYS A 1052 -26.54 2.97 34.19
N ILE A 1053 -26.90 3.87 35.11
CA ILE A 1053 -26.34 5.24 35.12
C ILE A 1053 -24.84 5.18 35.47
N VAL A 1054 -24.47 4.37 36.46
CA VAL A 1054 -23.06 4.15 36.85
C VAL A 1054 -22.26 3.61 35.66
N ASP A 1055 -22.74 2.57 34.99
CA ASP A 1055 -22.05 1.98 33.82
C ASP A 1055 -21.90 2.98 32.68
N TYR A 1056 -22.92 3.81 32.45
CA TYR A 1056 -22.86 4.87 31.45
C TYR A 1056 -21.82 5.94 31.80
N ILE A 1057 -21.77 6.38 33.06
CA ILE A 1057 -20.77 7.34 33.54
C ILE A 1057 -19.36 6.74 33.47
N VAL A 1058 -19.19 5.45 33.78
CA VAL A 1058 -17.90 4.75 33.67
C VAL A 1058 -17.43 4.71 32.23
N GLN A 1059 -18.33 4.44 31.28
CA GLN A 1059 -17.98 4.33 29.86
C GLN A 1059 -17.74 5.69 29.18
N ASN A 1060 -18.52 6.70 29.52
CA ASN A 1060 -18.51 8.02 28.86
C ASN A 1060 -17.80 9.12 29.68
N GLY A 1061 -17.39 8.81 30.92
CA GLY A 1061 -16.75 9.72 31.87
C GLY A 1061 -17.73 10.58 32.67
N TYR A 1062 -18.80 11.06 32.04
CA TYR A 1062 -19.88 11.85 32.66
C TYR A 1062 -21.14 11.80 31.78
N VAL A 1063 -22.25 12.36 32.27
CA VAL A 1063 -23.47 12.58 31.48
C VAL A 1063 -23.45 14.02 30.96
N GLU A 1064 -23.48 14.20 29.64
CA GLU A 1064 -23.32 15.50 29.00
C GLU A 1064 -24.61 16.34 29.08
N ASN A 1065 -25.74 15.67 28.86
CA ASN A 1065 -27.07 16.27 28.94
C ASN A 1065 -28.04 15.35 29.70
N MET A 1066 -28.79 15.89 30.66
CA MET A 1066 -29.78 15.14 31.45
C MET A 1066 -30.88 14.51 30.58
N ALA A 1067 -31.12 15.03 29.37
CA ALA A 1067 -32.00 14.40 28.39
C ALA A 1067 -31.52 13.01 27.92
N GLU A 1068 -30.26 12.64 28.15
CA GLU A 1068 -29.73 11.30 27.86
C GLU A 1068 -30.37 10.23 28.75
N LEU A 1069 -30.73 10.57 29.99
CA LEU A 1069 -31.46 9.68 30.90
C LEU A 1069 -32.91 9.41 30.46
N MET A 1070 -33.36 10.10 29.41
CA MET A 1070 -34.67 9.92 28.77
C MET A 1070 -34.60 9.18 27.44
N LYS A 1071 -33.41 8.75 27.01
CA LYS A 1071 -33.15 8.02 25.75
C LYS A 1071 -32.70 6.58 26.04
N PRO A 1072 -32.72 5.67 25.05
CA PRO A 1072 -32.14 4.34 25.20
C PRO A 1072 -30.66 4.42 25.61
N PRO A 1073 -30.20 3.61 26.60
CA PRO A 1073 -30.85 2.44 27.21
C PRO A 1073 -31.67 2.72 28.50
N PHE A 1074 -31.93 3.99 28.82
CA PHE A 1074 -32.62 4.45 30.05
C PHE A 1074 -34.14 4.61 29.91
N ASP A 1075 -34.69 4.56 28.70
CA ASP A 1075 -36.14 4.67 28.46
C ASP A 1075 -36.86 3.30 28.51
N LYS A 1076 -36.11 2.19 28.54
CA LYS A 1076 -36.62 0.81 28.49
C LYS A 1076 -36.07 -0.04 29.65
N PRO A 1077 -36.89 -0.93 30.27
CA PRO A 1077 -38.29 -1.25 29.96
C PRO A 1077 -39.31 -0.26 30.55
N VAL A 1078 -38.90 0.56 31.52
CA VAL A 1078 -39.73 1.61 32.14
C VAL A 1078 -38.91 2.90 32.15
N SER A 1079 -39.52 4.01 31.74
CA SER A 1079 -38.82 5.30 31.65
C SER A 1079 -38.46 5.86 33.03
N PHE A 1080 -37.37 6.61 33.09
CA PHE A 1080 -36.91 7.34 34.28
C PHE A 1080 -38.04 8.07 35.02
N MET A 1081 -38.91 8.75 34.27
CA MET A 1081 -40.05 9.53 34.80
C MET A 1081 -41.13 8.68 35.48
N LYS A 1082 -41.28 7.42 35.06
CA LYS A 1082 -42.26 6.48 35.66
C LYS A 1082 -41.66 5.64 36.76
N LEU A 1083 -40.34 5.44 36.75
CA LEU A 1083 -39.64 4.54 37.67
C LEU A 1083 -39.31 5.18 39.02
N PHE A 1084 -39.12 6.50 39.07
CA PHE A 1084 -38.81 7.25 40.29
C PHE A 1084 -39.86 8.34 40.56
N ASP A 1085 -40.09 8.67 41.84
CA ASP A 1085 -40.86 9.87 42.21
C ASP A 1085 -40.04 11.16 42.01
N LYS A 1086 -40.69 12.33 42.04
CA LYS A 1086 -40.03 13.62 41.77
C LYS A 1086 -38.83 13.89 42.70
N THR A 1087 -38.91 13.49 43.97
CA THR A 1087 -37.84 13.73 44.95
C THR A 1087 -36.62 12.88 44.62
N LYS A 1088 -36.82 11.59 44.29
CA LYS A 1088 -35.75 10.68 43.89
C LYS A 1088 -35.17 11.03 42.52
N GLN A 1089 -36.00 11.49 41.57
CA GLN A 1089 -35.54 12.00 40.28
C GLN A 1089 -34.59 13.19 40.48
N GLN A 1090 -34.97 14.16 41.32
CA GLN A 1090 -34.15 15.32 41.62
C GLN A 1090 -32.82 14.90 42.26
N ARG A 1091 -32.85 13.95 43.21
CA ARG A 1091 -31.63 13.47 43.85
C ARG A 1091 -30.68 12.76 42.88
N ILE A 1092 -31.19 11.95 41.95
CA ILE A 1092 -30.35 11.32 40.91
C ILE A 1092 -29.73 12.38 40.00
N MET A 1093 -30.50 13.40 39.60
CA MET A 1093 -29.98 14.50 38.79
C MET A 1093 -28.89 15.29 39.52
N GLU A 1094 -29.04 15.55 40.81
CA GLU A 1094 -28.01 16.18 41.65
C GLU A 1094 -26.72 15.35 41.68
N LEU A 1095 -26.82 14.03 41.88
CA LEU A 1095 -25.65 13.14 41.93
C LEU A 1095 -24.92 13.08 40.58
N VAL A 1096 -25.66 12.96 39.48
CA VAL A 1096 -25.09 12.96 38.11
C VAL A 1096 -24.42 14.29 37.80
N THR A 1097 -25.04 15.41 38.19
CA THR A 1097 -24.48 16.75 38.01
C THR A 1097 -23.20 16.92 38.85
N GLY A 1098 -23.23 16.47 40.11
CA GLY A 1098 -22.08 16.53 41.01
C GLY A 1098 -20.88 15.73 40.49
N VAL A 1099 -21.10 14.59 39.82
CA VAL A 1099 -20.01 13.89 39.12
C VAL A 1099 -19.40 14.81 38.07
N ARG A 1100 -20.17 15.38 37.15
CA ARG A 1100 -19.64 16.27 36.11
C ARG A 1100 -18.92 17.49 36.68
N GLU A 1101 -19.50 18.16 37.67
CA GLU A 1101 -18.93 19.37 38.29
C GLU A 1101 -17.57 19.10 38.94
N ASN A 1102 -17.36 17.92 39.53
CA ASN A 1102 -16.07 17.53 40.09
C ASN A 1102 -14.93 17.44 39.06
N ALA A 1103 -15.22 17.36 37.75
CA ALA A 1103 -14.20 17.41 36.70
C ALA A 1103 -13.79 18.83 36.32
N VAL A 1104 -14.61 19.83 36.69
CA VAL A 1104 -14.45 21.22 36.27
C VAL A 1104 -14.03 22.09 37.46
N ARG A 1105 -14.45 21.72 38.67
CA ARG A 1105 -14.19 22.47 39.89
C ARG A 1105 -12.74 22.28 40.33
N VAL A 1106 -12.03 23.39 40.43
CA VAL A 1106 -10.70 23.47 41.06
C VAL A 1106 -10.87 23.94 42.50
N ILE A 1107 -10.30 23.21 43.46
CA ILE A 1107 -10.26 23.59 44.86
C ILE A 1107 -8.98 24.40 45.08
N GLY A 1108 -9.16 25.62 45.60
CA GLY A 1108 -8.08 26.52 46.00
C GLY A 1108 -7.54 26.19 47.37
#